data_AF-A0A644XPM0-F1
#
_entry.id   AF-A0A644XPM0-F1
#
_cell.length_a   1.000
_cell.length_b   1.000
_cell.length_c   1.000
_cell.angle_alpha   90.00
_cell.angle_beta   90.00
_cell.angle_gamma   90.00
#
_symmetry.space_group_name_H-M   'P 1'
#
loop_
_entity.id
_entity.type
_entity.pdbx_description
1 polymer ?
#
loop_
_entity_poly.entity_id
_entity_poly.type
_entity_poly.pdbx_seq_one_letter_code
_entity_poly.pdbx_strand_id
1 'polypeptide(L)'
;MKYLEWNNIISSFFFNPANAGKDIYLYLTKDELISLARKYFEEEKDQDIWNDFINSIRRGIPGSTGNVIAKTKFAYSKNNFLYFKRQDGSPLEIDGVPVCYPTYIAYLVFLVLPLIENIKDDNIRANNYYARLNAFLQINQINEKIGTNDFRNNQINSLWEDLSGWANVKNNGDLGLFNITPFTNTNWVYVGKVFSQCVLPPKLLSRLPELFESIGLVPNMIYDDRFLQEKIKNSRTDLIPKSTLDFLKKNDELTKSIIKTIQHQYKKWTGETHQEIEEGTIIRKKRNYIIASLFLQFKVNTDDEDIEFSYRMYSSNDYPEDLKFGEYENLYEINSWSRTIPLDFKEGLELKDNFNKWVAKSPVQDVRLFVSAGVFQLSNDFWIETNTLSKTDRMYLLCKNEKKGLIKEWGKTFNNGDFREEDFRGLPENYSLFWLRNPTQGLSEIPRLTLYTEKRIDLIGGLKVNFRTYSNDFLPEVEILNSDGNEKVYLQYKDTGEKIFLTKKTSFNNRWLLPEKTAINTDFYVKVENENFIGNELVYNLVSSDNSAIKVDDSKLSRRNFFGSIVSDAEQYCLGNDIINPMKSSLRYFYPLSWVFTSTNQDNVNNISSAVFNNHNGNKFCSFLSLKRELTAEDFYQAFEFYYSKEFLEPQVNSGFNLSKLKRSSLGFYDFIGILDYDYETKSIVINPPQFVFIPTVKGRKVLLIGARDAAMIEIIISKAPEHGLQVEITKQFPSNERMLLPDAITIKSFGSNTDNYGEKDIKALADELQVKFSSDYFPQIALYDFSADIYDYENTLQITDEKDYDWARKIFNPETLGFDKNETPSFDKTFSLIEYKLNEYTYQHKLWKDNDCYQIDKNWGRFVALKHHNKNVILFDRRNNKVAIPIGTPLPKLLSKAIMLLSGLAPDLKEIDGKLYRVYENANALFMQNLFKSKLCQIPIDKLL
;
A
#
# COMPACT_ATOMS: atom_id res chain seq x y z
N MET A 1 16.44 -22.48 19.87
CA MET A 1 15.05 -22.77 19.40
C MET A 1 14.96 -24.19 18.82
N LYS A 2 13.75 -24.76 18.77
CA LYS A 2 13.42 -26.04 18.12
C LYS A 2 13.32 -25.87 16.60
N TYR A 3 13.45 -26.98 15.86
CA TYR A 3 13.38 -26.95 14.40
C TYR A 3 12.05 -26.37 13.88
N LEU A 4 10.90 -26.73 14.48
CA LEU A 4 9.61 -26.22 14.02
C LEU A 4 9.40 -24.73 14.30
N GLU A 5 10.04 -24.18 15.34
CA GLU A 5 10.01 -22.73 15.60
C GLU A 5 10.72 -21.99 14.46
N TRP A 6 11.92 -22.43 14.09
CA TRP A 6 12.64 -21.95 12.92
C TRP A 6 11.83 -22.11 11.63
N ASN A 7 11.21 -23.28 11.42
CA ASN A 7 10.36 -23.53 10.25
C ASN A 7 9.18 -22.55 10.19
N ASN A 8 8.48 -22.31 11.29
CA ASN A 8 7.34 -21.41 11.33
C ASN A 8 7.74 -19.96 11.06
N ILE A 9 8.86 -19.50 11.63
CA ILE A 9 9.36 -18.13 11.42
C ILE A 9 9.72 -17.91 9.95
N ILE A 10 10.53 -18.80 9.38
CA ILE A 10 10.92 -18.74 7.97
C ILE A 10 9.70 -18.86 7.06
N SER A 11 8.76 -19.76 7.37
CA SER A 11 7.56 -19.94 6.57
C SER A 11 6.66 -18.70 6.62
N SER A 12 6.49 -18.07 7.78
CA SER A 12 5.69 -16.85 7.92
C SER A 12 6.30 -15.65 7.19
N PHE A 13 7.63 -15.62 7.02
CA PHE A 13 8.30 -14.60 6.23
C PHE A 13 7.96 -14.73 4.73
N PHE A 14 7.96 -15.96 4.20
CA PHE A 14 7.65 -16.21 2.79
C PHE A 14 6.15 -16.22 2.51
N PHE A 15 5.40 -17.00 3.26
CA PHE A 15 4.00 -17.31 3.03
C PHE A 15 3.11 -16.56 4.01
N ASN A 16 2.66 -15.39 3.60
CA ASN A 16 1.80 -14.53 4.39
C ASN A 16 0.81 -13.76 3.49
N PRO A 17 -0.26 -13.19 4.07
CA PRO A 17 -1.26 -12.46 3.30
C PRO A 17 -0.72 -11.27 2.50
N ALA A 18 0.37 -10.63 2.95
CA ALA A 18 1.00 -9.52 2.20
C ALA A 18 1.71 -10.00 0.92
N ASN A 19 1.98 -11.31 0.80
CA ASN A 19 2.52 -11.95 -0.39
C ASN A 19 1.45 -12.60 -1.27
N ALA A 20 0.16 -12.46 -0.96
CA ALA A 20 -0.91 -13.05 -1.76
C ALA A 20 -0.79 -12.73 -3.25
N GLY A 21 -0.81 -13.76 -4.09
CA GLY A 21 -0.64 -13.64 -5.55
C GLY A 21 0.77 -13.26 -6.04
N LYS A 22 1.73 -12.99 -5.14
CA LYS A 22 3.13 -12.71 -5.50
C LYS A 22 3.93 -14.01 -5.61
N ASP A 23 4.83 -14.08 -6.58
CA ASP A 23 5.76 -15.21 -6.68
C ASP A 23 6.74 -15.24 -5.50
N ILE A 24 6.84 -16.40 -4.86
CA ILE A 24 7.75 -16.69 -3.75
C ILE A 24 8.93 -17.51 -4.25
N TYR A 25 10.14 -17.10 -3.85
CA TYR A 25 11.38 -17.82 -4.07
C TYR A 25 12.00 -18.15 -2.71
N LEU A 26 12.34 -19.41 -2.45
CA LEU A 26 12.89 -19.85 -1.16
C LEU A 26 14.39 -19.55 -1.02
N TYR A 27 14.75 -18.26 -1.02
CA TYR A 27 16.12 -17.81 -0.79
C TYR A 27 16.18 -16.91 0.45
N LEU A 28 17.16 -17.15 1.33
CA LEU A 28 17.53 -16.28 2.45
C LEU A 28 19.04 -16.33 2.61
N THR A 29 19.67 -15.22 2.98
CA THR A 29 21.08 -15.17 3.40
C THR A 29 21.24 -15.58 4.87
N LYS A 30 22.48 -15.87 5.30
CA LYS A 30 22.79 -16.03 6.73
C LYS A 30 22.33 -14.83 7.57
N ASP A 31 22.59 -13.60 7.12
CA ASP A 31 22.28 -12.39 7.87
C ASP A 31 20.76 -12.15 7.96
N GLU A 32 20.01 -12.47 6.90
CA GLU A 32 18.53 -12.40 6.92
C GLU A 32 17.94 -13.42 7.89
N LEU A 33 18.46 -14.65 7.93
CA LEU A 33 18.03 -15.66 8.91
C LEU A 33 18.30 -15.22 10.35
N ILE A 34 19.46 -14.62 10.62
CA ILE A 34 19.79 -14.05 11.93
C ILE A 34 18.82 -12.92 12.29
N SER A 35 18.58 -11.99 11.36
CA SER A 35 17.67 -10.86 11.55
C SER A 35 16.24 -11.31 11.87
N LEU A 36 15.71 -12.32 11.15
CA LEU A 36 14.38 -12.87 11.38
C LEU A 36 14.20 -13.45 12.79
N ALA A 37 15.26 -14.04 13.32
CA ALA A 37 15.21 -14.72 14.61
C ALA A 37 15.63 -13.84 15.78
N ARG A 38 16.30 -12.72 15.53
CA ARG A 38 16.84 -11.80 16.56
C ARG A 38 15.86 -11.43 17.66
N LYS A 39 14.57 -11.23 17.33
CA LYS A 39 13.53 -10.93 18.33
C LYS A 39 13.25 -12.06 19.35
N TYR A 40 13.74 -13.26 19.11
CA TYR A 40 13.59 -14.43 19.99
C TYR A 40 14.86 -14.70 20.82
N PHE A 41 15.90 -13.88 20.68
CA PHE A 41 17.16 -13.99 21.42
C PHE A 41 17.48 -12.66 22.09
N GLU A 42 17.59 -12.64 23.41
CA GLU A 42 18.02 -11.46 24.17
C GLU A 42 19.55 -11.41 24.24
N GLU A 43 20.15 -10.31 23.76
CA GLU A 43 21.59 -10.00 23.89
C GLU A 43 22.59 -11.01 23.27
N GLU A 44 22.14 -11.96 22.45
CA GLU A 44 23.03 -12.92 21.78
C GLU A 44 23.74 -12.35 20.53
N LYS A 45 24.98 -12.80 20.32
CA LYS A 45 25.77 -12.44 19.13
C LYS A 45 25.21 -13.15 17.90
N ASP A 46 25.35 -12.53 16.73
CA ASP A 46 24.92 -13.07 15.42
C ASP A 46 25.37 -14.52 15.18
N GLN A 47 26.55 -14.89 15.67
CA GLN A 47 27.09 -16.24 15.53
C GLN A 47 26.37 -17.27 16.40
N ASP A 48 25.84 -16.89 17.56
CA ASP A 48 25.12 -17.79 18.46
C ASP A 48 23.75 -18.16 17.86
N ILE A 49 23.03 -17.16 17.35
CA ILE A 49 21.78 -17.33 16.60
C ILE A 49 21.99 -18.25 15.39
N TRP A 50 23.07 -18.04 14.62
CA TRP A 50 23.41 -18.91 13.49
C TRP A 50 23.70 -20.35 13.92
N ASN A 51 24.46 -20.53 15.00
CA ASN A 51 24.76 -21.85 15.54
C ASN A 51 23.48 -22.56 16.01
N ASP A 52 22.52 -21.85 16.62
CA ASP A 52 21.21 -22.40 16.99
C ASP A 52 20.43 -22.87 15.76
N PHE A 53 20.39 -22.09 14.68
CA PHE A 53 19.77 -22.50 13.42
C PHE A 53 20.40 -23.80 12.89
N ILE A 54 21.73 -23.85 12.75
CA ILE A 54 22.45 -25.03 12.28
C ILE A 54 22.19 -26.24 13.19
N ASN A 55 22.19 -26.04 14.51
CA ASN A 55 21.87 -27.10 15.47
C ASN A 55 20.42 -27.60 15.32
N SER A 56 19.47 -26.72 15.03
CA SER A 56 18.08 -27.09 14.79
C SER A 56 17.94 -27.95 13.54
N ILE A 57 18.65 -27.62 12.45
CA ILE A 57 18.69 -28.40 11.20
C ILE A 57 19.31 -29.79 11.45
N ARG A 58 20.39 -29.84 12.25
CA ARG A 58 21.04 -31.09 12.66
C ARG A 58 20.15 -31.96 13.53
N ARG A 59 19.39 -31.38 14.46
CA ARG A 59 18.47 -32.14 15.35
C ARG A 59 17.24 -32.62 14.60
N GLY A 60 16.66 -31.76 13.75
CA GLY A 60 15.42 -32.01 13.02
C GLY A 60 14.21 -32.16 13.93
N ILE A 61 13.12 -32.67 13.36
CA ILE A 61 11.91 -33.03 14.12
C ILE A 61 12.21 -34.26 15.00
N PRO A 62 11.67 -34.35 16.24
CA PRO A 62 11.87 -35.52 17.09
C PRO A 62 11.52 -36.84 16.40
N GLY A 63 12.41 -37.83 16.58
CA GLY A 63 12.32 -39.14 15.91
C GLY A 63 12.96 -39.19 14.53
N SER A 64 13.47 -38.07 13.99
CA SER A 64 14.23 -38.07 12.74
C SER A 64 15.61 -38.71 12.92
N THR A 65 16.03 -39.52 11.95
CA THR A 65 17.34 -40.19 11.93
C THR A 65 17.98 -40.07 10.55
N GLY A 66 19.29 -40.35 10.45
CA GLY A 66 20.05 -40.26 9.20
C GLY A 66 20.63 -38.86 8.92
N ASN A 67 21.07 -38.66 7.67
CA ASN A 67 21.64 -37.40 7.20
C ASN A 67 20.57 -36.31 7.04
N VAL A 68 21.00 -35.07 6.77
CA VAL A 68 20.08 -33.92 6.63
C VAL A 68 19.00 -34.16 5.57
N ILE A 69 19.29 -34.87 4.48
CA ILE A 69 18.31 -35.17 3.42
C ILE A 69 17.24 -36.16 3.91
N ALA A 70 17.64 -37.18 4.68
CA ALA A 70 16.71 -38.11 5.32
C ALA A 70 15.81 -37.39 6.34
N LYS A 71 16.37 -36.45 7.11
CA LYS A 71 15.61 -35.62 8.04
C LYS A 71 14.62 -34.70 7.33
N THR A 72 15.00 -34.14 6.18
CA THR A 72 14.08 -33.38 5.31
C THR A 72 12.88 -34.22 4.87
N LYS A 73 13.08 -35.47 4.45
CA LYS A 73 11.98 -36.38 4.09
C LYS A 73 11.16 -36.80 5.30
N PHE A 74 11.79 -37.00 6.46
CA PHE A 74 11.07 -37.27 7.70
C PHE A 74 10.18 -36.08 8.09
N ALA A 75 10.67 -34.85 7.97
CA ALA A 75 9.87 -33.67 8.21
C ALA A 75 8.64 -33.63 7.29
N TYR A 76 8.83 -33.88 5.99
CA TYR A 76 7.72 -34.02 5.03
C TYR A 76 6.70 -35.08 5.44
N SER A 77 7.12 -36.23 5.98
CA SER A 77 6.21 -37.27 6.45
C SER A 77 5.29 -36.84 7.60
N LYS A 78 5.66 -35.77 8.32
CA LYS A 78 4.87 -35.16 9.40
C LYS A 78 3.94 -34.05 8.92
N ASN A 79 3.92 -33.75 7.61
CA ASN A 79 3.07 -32.70 7.04
C ASN A 79 1.58 -33.00 7.19
N ASN A 80 1.20 -34.26 7.46
CA ASN A 80 -0.18 -34.62 7.78
C ASN A 80 -0.71 -33.86 9.02
N PHE A 81 0.14 -33.52 10.00
CA PHE A 81 -0.26 -32.74 11.18
C PHE A 81 -0.81 -31.35 10.85
N LEU A 82 -0.45 -30.79 9.69
CA LEU A 82 -0.95 -29.49 9.23
C LEU A 82 -2.46 -29.49 8.95
N TYR A 83 -3.03 -30.65 8.59
CA TYR A 83 -4.41 -30.76 8.12
C TYR A 83 -5.40 -31.24 9.18
N PHE A 84 -4.91 -31.58 10.38
CA PHE A 84 -5.75 -32.01 11.48
C PHE A 84 -5.75 -30.95 12.57
N LYS A 85 -6.91 -30.75 13.19
CA LYS A 85 -7.10 -29.85 14.33
C LYS A 85 -7.57 -30.63 15.54
N ARG A 86 -7.27 -30.11 16.74
CA ARG A 86 -7.87 -30.59 17.99
C ARG A 86 -9.38 -30.25 18.00
N GLN A 87 -10.13 -30.83 18.93
CA GLN A 87 -11.58 -30.60 19.06
C GLN A 87 -11.93 -29.13 19.33
N ASP A 88 -11.02 -28.38 19.95
CA ASP A 88 -11.15 -26.94 20.20
C ASP A 88 -10.78 -26.06 18.99
N GLY A 89 -10.41 -26.68 17.85
CA GLY A 89 -10.00 -25.98 16.63
C GLY A 89 -8.54 -25.53 16.59
N SER A 90 -7.75 -25.78 17.65
CA SER A 90 -6.32 -25.45 17.67
C SER A 90 -5.49 -26.38 16.77
N PRO A 91 -4.35 -25.90 16.22
CA PRO A 91 -3.44 -26.73 15.43
C PRO A 91 -2.87 -27.89 16.24
N LEU A 92 -2.57 -29.01 15.59
CA LEU A 92 -1.76 -30.05 16.24
C LEU A 92 -0.34 -29.55 16.49
N GLU A 93 0.27 -30.08 17.54
CA GLU A 93 1.61 -29.73 17.98
C GLU A 93 2.57 -30.91 17.83
N ILE A 94 3.83 -30.61 17.55
CA ILE A 94 4.94 -31.56 17.65
C ILE A 94 5.97 -30.94 18.58
N ASP A 95 6.32 -31.65 19.65
CA ASP A 95 7.26 -31.17 20.66
C ASP A 95 6.81 -29.83 21.30
N GLY A 96 5.50 -29.67 21.53
CA GLY A 96 4.91 -28.45 22.09
C GLY A 96 4.92 -27.24 21.15
N VAL A 97 5.27 -27.42 19.86
CA VAL A 97 5.26 -26.35 18.85
C VAL A 97 4.14 -26.61 17.84
N PRO A 98 3.24 -25.64 17.55
CA PRO A 98 2.13 -25.83 16.62
C PRO A 98 2.61 -25.98 15.17
N VAL A 99 1.97 -26.87 14.41
CA VAL A 99 2.24 -27.07 12.98
C VAL A 99 1.33 -26.15 12.15
N CYS A 100 1.84 -24.97 11.82
CA CYS A 100 1.09 -23.94 11.08
C CYS A 100 1.40 -23.91 9.58
N TYR A 101 2.52 -24.50 9.17
CA TYR A 101 3.02 -24.47 7.79
C TYR A 101 3.58 -25.85 7.40
N PRO A 102 3.85 -26.10 6.10
CA PRO A 102 4.57 -27.27 5.68
C PRO A 102 5.88 -27.44 6.46
N THR A 103 6.03 -28.61 7.08
CA THR A 103 7.05 -28.90 8.11
C THR A 103 8.49 -28.95 7.60
N TYR A 104 8.72 -28.77 6.31
CA TYR A 104 10.00 -29.00 5.64
C TYR A 104 10.57 -27.75 4.94
N ILE A 105 9.92 -26.59 5.06
CA ILE A 105 10.32 -25.35 4.38
C ILE A 105 11.71 -24.88 4.83
N ALA A 106 12.03 -24.92 6.12
CA ALA A 106 13.36 -24.57 6.63
C ALA A 106 14.47 -25.43 6.01
N TYR A 107 14.21 -26.73 5.80
CA TYR A 107 15.15 -27.60 5.08
C TYR A 107 15.30 -27.22 3.61
N LEU A 108 14.23 -26.83 2.91
CA LEU A 108 14.34 -26.38 1.52
C LEU A 108 15.17 -25.11 1.40
N VAL A 109 14.97 -24.14 2.30
CA VAL A 109 15.83 -22.93 2.40
C VAL A 109 17.28 -23.31 2.68
N PHE A 110 17.51 -24.26 3.60
CA PHE A 110 18.85 -24.76 3.89
C PHE A 110 19.54 -25.39 2.68
N LEU A 111 18.80 -26.07 1.80
CA LEU A 111 19.34 -26.62 0.55
C LEU A 111 19.70 -25.54 -0.48
N VAL A 112 19.11 -24.36 -0.41
CA VAL A 112 19.41 -23.23 -1.31
C VAL A 112 20.62 -22.41 -0.81
N LEU A 113 20.84 -22.31 0.51
CA LEU A 113 21.95 -21.55 1.12
C LEU A 113 23.34 -21.75 0.47
N PRO A 114 23.79 -22.97 0.12
CA PRO A 114 25.10 -23.19 -0.52
C PRO A 114 25.25 -22.50 -1.89
N LEU A 115 24.15 -22.06 -2.51
CA LEU A 115 24.18 -21.29 -3.74
C LEU A 115 24.47 -19.80 -3.50
N ILE A 116 24.07 -19.29 -2.33
CA ILE A 116 24.07 -17.89 -1.95
C ILE A 116 25.33 -17.52 -1.16
N GLU A 117 25.74 -18.40 -0.24
CA GLU A 117 26.86 -18.15 0.67
C GLU A 117 28.22 -18.28 -0.04
N ASN A 118 29.15 -17.38 0.27
CA ASN A 118 30.49 -17.37 -0.30
C ASN A 118 31.32 -18.54 0.22
N ILE A 119 31.36 -19.63 -0.56
CA ILE A 119 32.25 -20.76 -0.32
C ILE A 119 33.64 -20.39 -0.87
N LYS A 120 34.64 -20.27 0.02
CA LYS A 120 36.01 -19.78 -0.25
C LYS A 120 36.89 -20.74 -1.08
N ASP A 121 36.32 -21.48 -2.03
CA ASP A 121 37.06 -22.38 -2.90
C ASP A 121 36.85 -22.01 -4.37
N ASP A 122 37.80 -21.23 -4.91
CA ASP A 122 37.81 -20.74 -6.29
C ASP A 122 37.88 -21.89 -7.33
N ASN A 123 38.17 -23.13 -6.91
CA ASN A 123 38.20 -24.30 -7.80
C ASN A 123 36.85 -24.99 -7.98
N ILE A 124 35.81 -24.63 -7.22
CA ILE A 124 34.48 -25.23 -7.35
C ILE A 124 33.67 -24.50 -8.43
N ARG A 125 33.42 -25.17 -9.55
CA ARG A 125 32.54 -24.65 -10.62
C ARG A 125 31.16 -24.31 -10.06
N ALA A 126 30.62 -23.14 -10.43
CA ALA A 126 29.34 -22.63 -9.96
C ALA A 126 28.14 -23.57 -10.19
N ASN A 127 28.20 -24.43 -11.21
CA ASN A 127 27.15 -25.39 -11.54
C ASN A 127 27.31 -26.76 -10.84
N ASN A 128 28.34 -26.96 -10.01
CA ASN A 128 28.54 -28.19 -9.25
C ASN A 128 27.92 -28.07 -7.85
N TYR A 129 26.59 -28.23 -7.79
CA TYR A 129 25.82 -28.06 -6.55
C TYR A 129 26.29 -28.96 -5.40
N TYR A 130 26.52 -30.25 -5.64
CA TYR A 130 26.89 -31.19 -4.58
C TYR A 130 28.25 -30.86 -3.94
N ALA A 131 29.23 -30.39 -4.73
CA ALA A 131 30.50 -29.94 -4.18
C ALA A 131 30.31 -28.73 -3.25
N ARG A 132 29.49 -27.76 -3.68
CA ARG A 132 29.14 -26.57 -2.87
C ARG A 132 28.40 -26.95 -1.58
N LEU A 133 27.38 -27.79 -1.67
CA LEU A 133 26.64 -28.28 -0.51
C LEU A 133 27.59 -28.96 0.49
N ASN A 134 28.45 -29.87 0.03
CA ASN A 134 29.38 -30.57 0.92
C ASN A 134 30.42 -29.62 1.57
N ALA A 135 30.94 -28.64 0.83
CA ALA A 135 31.81 -27.62 1.40
C ALA A 135 31.08 -26.75 2.44
N PHE A 136 29.83 -26.37 2.16
CA PHE A 136 28.99 -25.62 3.10
C PHE A 136 28.71 -26.39 4.39
N LEU A 137 28.43 -27.70 4.29
CA LEU A 137 28.24 -28.57 5.45
C LEU A 137 29.51 -28.66 6.30
N GLN A 138 30.68 -28.81 5.69
CA GLN A 138 31.96 -28.85 6.39
C GLN A 138 32.25 -27.54 7.15
N ILE A 139 32.02 -26.38 6.52
CA ILE A 139 32.20 -25.06 7.15
C ILE A 139 31.29 -24.92 8.38
N ASN A 140 30.09 -25.48 8.34
CA ASN A 140 29.13 -25.45 9.44
C ASN A 140 29.22 -26.67 10.38
N GLN A 141 30.33 -27.42 10.34
CA GLN A 141 30.61 -28.56 11.21
C GLN A 141 29.55 -29.69 11.14
N ILE A 142 28.91 -29.84 9.98
CA ILE A 142 28.04 -30.97 9.66
C ILE A 142 28.87 -31.99 8.87
N ASN A 143 29.32 -33.04 9.56
CA ASN A 143 30.19 -34.08 8.99
C ASN A 143 29.39 -35.10 8.16
N GLU A 144 28.74 -34.64 7.10
CA GLU A 144 27.95 -35.46 6.19
C GLU A 144 28.47 -35.29 4.75
N LYS A 145 28.36 -36.35 3.93
CA LYS A 145 28.67 -36.31 2.50
C LYS A 145 27.42 -36.67 1.72
N ILE A 146 26.89 -35.68 0.98
CA ILE A 146 25.62 -35.77 0.26
C ILE A 146 25.91 -35.83 -1.24
N GLY A 147 25.19 -36.72 -1.93
CA GLY A 147 25.23 -36.83 -3.38
C GLY A 147 23.86 -37.05 -4.01
N THR A 148 23.88 -37.39 -5.30
CA THR A 148 22.68 -37.61 -6.11
C THR A 148 21.76 -38.69 -5.55
N ASN A 149 22.33 -39.78 -5.01
CA ASN A 149 21.55 -40.88 -4.47
C ASN A 149 20.74 -40.49 -3.22
N ASP A 150 21.26 -39.59 -2.38
CA ASP A 150 20.52 -39.09 -1.22
C ASP A 150 19.26 -38.35 -1.64
N PHE A 151 19.36 -37.46 -2.64
CA PHE A 151 18.22 -36.72 -3.18
C PHE A 151 17.19 -37.65 -3.84
N ARG A 152 17.68 -38.65 -4.60
CA ARG A 152 16.83 -39.65 -5.26
C ARG A 152 16.07 -40.49 -4.25
N ASN A 153 16.77 -41.12 -3.31
CA ASN A 153 16.20 -42.08 -2.37
C ASN A 153 15.20 -41.41 -1.41
N ASN A 154 15.43 -40.13 -1.08
CA ASN A 154 14.55 -39.36 -0.21
C ASN A 154 13.50 -38.53 -0.99
N GLN A 155 13.44 -38.65 -2.32
CA GLN A 155 12.43 -38.02 -3.18
C GLN A 155 12.29 -36.51 -2.97
N ILE A 156 13.40 -35.76 -2.86
CA ILE A 156 13.36 -34.32 -2.55
C ILE A 156 12.54 -33.50 -3.57
N ASN A 157 12.46 -33.93 -4.83
CA ASN A 157 11.63 -33.30 -5.84
C ASN A 157 10.14 -33.24 -5.49
N SER A 158 9.62 -34.22 -4.74
CA SER A 158 8.22 -34.28 -4.31
C SER A 158 7.87 -33.17 -3.30
N LEU A 159 8.83 -32.72 -2.50
CA LEU A 159 8.60 -31.66 -1.51
C LEU A 159 8.37 -30.30 -2.18
N TRP A 160 9.09 -30.03 -3.27
CA TRP A 160 8.88 -28.83 -4.07
C TRP A 160 7.50 -28.83 -4.72
N GLU A 161 7.07 -29.98 -5.27
CA GLU A 161 5.74 -30.18 -5.85
C GLU A 161 4.63 -30.04 -4.81
N ASP A 162 4.80 -30.64 -3.63
CA ASP A 162 3.86 -30.48 -2.52
C ASP A 162 3.76 -29.03 -2.06
N LEU A 163 4.88 -28.30 -1.99
CA LEU A 163 4.85 -26.88 -1.61
C LEU A 163 4.12 -26.03 -2.65
N SER A 164 4.31 -26.33 -3.95
CA SER A 164 3.60 -25.65 -5.04
C SER A 164 2.10 -25.95 -4.98
N GLY A 165 1.71 -27.21 -4.78
CA GLY A 165 0.32 -27.61 -4.59
C GLY A 165 -0.30 -27.00 -3.32
N TRP A 166 0.45 -26.94 -2.22
CA TRP A 166 -0.01 -26.33 -0.98
C TRP A 166 -0.23 -24.81 -1.16
N ALA A 167 0.72 -24.08 -1.72
CA ALA A 167 0.62 -22.63 -1.90
C ALA A 167 -0.44 -22.26 -2.95
N ASN A 168 -0.37 -22.87 -4.13
CA ASN A 168 -1.16 -22.44 -5.29
C ASN A 168 -2.57 -23.03 -5.32
N VAL A 169 -2.74 -24.28 -4.88
CA VAL A 169 -4.02 -25.01 -4.98
C VAL A 169 -4.74 -25.02 -3.64
N LYS A 170 -4.10 -25.50 -2.56
CA LYS A 170 -4.77 -25.60 -1.25
C LYS A 170 -5.04 -24.25 -0.61
N ASN A 171 -4.10 -23.32 -0.73
CA ASN A 171 -4.25 -21.95 -0.23
C ASN A 171 -4.63 -20.96 -1.34
N ASN A 172 -4.94 -21.43 -2.56
CA ASN A 172 -5.38 -20.58 -3.69
C ASN A 172 -4.43 -19.40 -4.03
N GLY A 173 -3.18 -19.42 -3.59
CA GLY A 173 -2.24 -18.30 -3.70
C GLY A 173 -2.44 -17.17 -2.67
N ASP A 174 -3.31 -17.35 -1.67
CA ASP A 174 -3.65 -16.35 -0.63
C ASP A 174 -2.47 -16.02 0.29
N LEU A 175 -1.46 -16.90 0.36
CA LEU A 175 -0.21 -16.68 1.08
C LEU A 175 0.97 -16.41 0.14
N GLY A 176 0.71 -16.36 -1.17
CA GLY A 176 1.68 -16.23 -2.26
C GLY A 176 1.78 -17.47 -3.15
N LEU A 177 2.37 -17.29 -4.33
CA LEU A 177 2.47 -18.30 -5.38
C LEU A 177 3.86 -18.93 -5.38
N PHE A 178 3.92 -20.26 -5.27
CA PHE A 178 5.17 -21.01 -5.36
C PHE A 178 5.24 -21.77 -6.68
N ASN A 179 6.03 -21.25 -7.62
CA ASN A 179 6.17 -21.79 -8.97
C ASN A 179 7.50 -22.52 -9.13
N ILE A 180 7.43 -23.77 -9.62
CA ILE A 180 8.62 -24.59 -9.88
C ILE A 180 9.02 -24.41 -11.34
N THR A 181 10.25 -23.94 -11.58
CA THR A 181 10.81 -23.87 -12.94
C THR A 181 11.46 -25.20 -13.32
N PRO A 182 10.96 -25.92 -14.34
CA PRO A 182 11.59 -27.16 -14.80
C PRO A 182 12.84 -26.84 -15.63
N PHE A 183 13.96 -27.46 -15.27
CA PHE A 183 15.15 -27.52 -16.13
C PHE A 183 15.14 -28.84 -16.91
N THR A 184 15.36 -28.77 -18.22
CA THR A 184 15.36 -29.96 -19.10
C THR A 184 16.73 -30.61 -19.23
N ASN A 185 17.77 -29.99 -18.66
CA ASN A 185 19.12 -30.57 -18.56
C ASN A 185 19.12 -31.92 -17.82
N THR A 186 19.54 -32.98 -18.52
CA THR A 186 19.60 -34.36 -18.01
C THR A 186 20.54 -34.55 -16.82
N ASN A 187 21.47 -33.63 -16.58
CA ASN A 187 22.36 -33.67 -15.42
C ASN A 187 21.79 -32.97 -14.17
N TRP A 188 20.66 -32.27 -14.28
CA TRP A 188 20.08 -31.46 -13.19
C TRP A 188 18.74 -31.99 -12.66
N VAL A 189 18.52 -33.30 -12.78
CA VAL A 189 17.25 -33.96 -12.38
C VAL A 189 16.79 -33.60 -10.96
N TYR A 190 17.72 -33.57 -9.98
CA TYR A 190 17.39 -33.33 -8.57
C TYR A 190 17.80 -31.95 -8.05
N VAL A 191 18.66 -31.24 -8.78
CA VAL A 191 19.25 -29.96 -8.36
C VAL A 191 18.70 -28.78 -9.16
N GLY A 192 18.05 -29.02 -10.30
CA GLY A 192 17.42 -27.97 -11.10
C GLY A 192 16.41 -27.15 -10.31
N LYS A 193 15.58 -27.80 -9.48
CA LYS A 193 14.64 -27.08 -8.60
C LYS A 193 15.37 -26.20 -7.59
N VAL A 194 16.49 -26.65 -7.03
CA VAL A 194 17.31 -25.83 -6.12
C VAL A 194 17.91 -24.63 -6.85
N PHE A 195 18.47 -24.83 -8.05
CA PHE A 195 18.98 -23.73 -8.88
C PHE A 195 17.90 -22.72 -9.26
N SER A 196 16.66 -23.16 -9.50
CA SER A 196 15.55 -22.26 -9.85
C SER A 196 15.24 -21.24 -8.76
N GLN A 197 15.59 -21.54 -7.50
CA GLN A 197 15.34 -20.65 -6.36
C GLN A 197 16.42 -19.58 -6.19
N CYS A 198 17.58 -19.72 -6.85
CA CYS A 198 18.71 -18.80 -6.73
C CYS A 198 19.44 -18.62 -8.08
N VAL A 199 18.70 -18.22 -9.12
CA VAL A 199 19.25 -17.95 -10.46
C VAL A 199 20.13 -16.69 -10.49
N LEU A 200 19.83 -15.71 -9.61
CA LEU A 200 20.61 -14.50 -9.39
C LEU A 200 20.78 -14.25 -7.88
N PRO A 201 21.97 -13.88 -7.38
CA PRO A 201 22.17 -13.56 -5.96
C PRO A 201 21.34 -12.34 -5.51
N PRO A 202 20.92 -12.24 -4.24
CA PRO A 202 20.13 -11.10 -3.73
C PRO A 202 20.83 -9.75 -3.90
N LYS A 203 22.15 -9.66 -3.68
CA LYS A 203 22.94 -8.44 -3.91
C LYS A 203 22.90 -7.99 -5.38
N LEU A 204 22.63 -8.90 -6.31
CA LEU A 204 22.40 -8.57 -7.72
C LEU A 204 20.95 -8.16 -7.97
N LEU A 205 19.98 -8.89 -7.40
CA LEU A 205 18.55 -8.55 -7.49
C LEU A 205 18.26 -7.15 -6.96
N SER A 206 18.84 -6.78 -5.81
CA SER A 206 18.68 -5.45 -5.19
C SER A 206 19.27 -4.32 -6.04
N ARG A 207 20.26 -4.64 -6.89
CA ARG A 207 20.94 -3.70 -7.79
C ARG A 207 20.41 -3.74 -9.23
N LEU A 208 19.43 -4.58 -9.54
CA LEU A 208 18.78 -4.60 -10.84
C LEU A 208 18.12 -3.26 -11.20
N PRO A 209 17.49 -2.52 -10.28
CA PRO A 209 16.99 -1.17 -10.57
C PRO A 209 18.08 -0.21 -11.08
N GLU A 210 19.27 -0.21 -10.44
CA GLU A 210 20.43 0.56 -10.92
C GLU A 210 20.85 0.13 -12.33
N LEU A 211 20.82 -1.18 -12.60
CA LEU A 211 21.12 -1.72 -13.92
C LEU A 211 20.11 -1.23 -14.96
N PHE A 212 18.82 -1.30 -14.67
CA PHE A 212 17.75 -0.88 -15.59
C PHE A 212 17.86 0.59 -15.97
N GLU A 213 18.11 1.46 -14.99
CA GLU A 213 18.42 2.87 -15.23
C GLU A 213 19.68 3.03 -16.10
N SER A 214 20.78 2.34 -15.75
CA SER A 214 22.06 2.50 -16.45
C SER A 214 22.02 2.08 -17.92
N ILE A 215 21.18 1.11 -18.29
CA ILE A 215 21.02 0.64 -19.68
C ILE A 215 19.88 1.35 -20.42
N GLY A 216 19.20 2.28 -19.75
CA GLY A 216 18.17 3.16 -20.32
C GLY A 216 16.79 2.52 -20.47
N LEU A 217 16.42 1.55 -19.62
CA LEU A 217 15.06 1.03 -19.60
C LEU A 217 14.11 2.03 -18.93
N VAL A 218 12.88 2.05 -19.41
CA VAL A 218 11.77 2.82 -18.84
C VAL A 218 10.76 1.81 -18.29
N PRO A 219 10.20 1.95 -17.08
CA PRO A 219 9.20 1.01 -16.56
C PRO A 219 7.93 1.01 -17.43
N ASN A 220 7.05 0.02 -17.22
CA ASN A 220 5.78 -0.13 -17.95
C ASN A 220 5.92 -0.18 -19.50
N MET A 221 7.09 -0.53 -20.01
CA MET A 221 7.36 -0.76 -21.43
C MET A 221 7.58 -2.25 -21.69
N ILE A 222 7.42 -2.68 -22.94
CA ILE A 222 7.72 -4.07 -23.33
C ILE A 222 9.05 -4.10 -24.06
N TYR A 223 9.97 -4.91 -23.53
CA TYR A 223 11.26 -5.24 -24.14
C TYR A 223 11.34 -6.76 -24.32
N ASP A 224 11.72 -7.20 -25.51
CA ASP A 224 11.91 -8.62 -25.80
C ASP A 224 13.21 -9.17 -25.16
N ASP A 225 13.24 -10.48 -24.97
CA ASP A 225 14.34 -11.17 -24.29
C ASP A 225 15.69 -10.97 -25.00
N ARG A 226 15.69 -10.87 -26.34
CA ARG A 226 16.93 -10.66 -27.10
C ARG A 226 17.44 -9.24 -26.91
N PHE A 227 16.56 -8.25 -26.98
CA PHE A 227 16.90 -6.86 -26.71
C PHE A 227 17.49 -6.69 -25.30
N LEU A 228 16.84 -7.27 -24.29
CA LEU A 228 17.35 -7.23 -22.90
C LEU A 228 18.72 -7.93 -22.79
N GLN A 229 18.86 -9.12 -23.38
CA GLN A 229 20.13 -9.86 -23.36
C GLN A 229 21.26 -9.06 -24.01
N GLU A 230 21.03 -8.45 -25.17
CA GLU A 230 22.03 -7.63 -25.87
C GLU A 230 22.36 -6.35 -25.11
N LYS A 231 21.37 -5.66 -24.54
CA LYS A 231 21.61 -4.48 -23.69
C LYS A 231 22.48 -4.82 -22.49
N ILE A 232 22.22 -5.95 -21.85
CA ILE A 232 23.00 -6.42 -20.70
C ILE A 232 24.41 -6.82 -21.11
N LYS A 233 24.59 -7.58 -22.20
CA LYS A 233 25.92 -7.97 -22.71
C LYS A 233 26.80 -6.76 -23.06
N ASN A 234 26.19 -5.73 -23.64
CA ASN A 234 26.88 -4.52 -24.08
C ASN A 234 27.01 -3.46 -22.97
N SER A 235 26.41 -3.69 -21.80
CA SER A 235 26.54 -2.78 -20.67
C SER A 235 27.97 -2.82 -20.11
N ARG A 236 28.58 -1.66 -19.93
CA ARG A 236 29.92 -1.51 -19.31
C ARG A 236 29.85 -1.47 -17.79
N THR A 237 28.85 -2.12 -17.22
CA THR A 237 28.53 -1.99 -15.80
C THR A 237 29.22 -3.05 -14.97
N ASP A 238 29.72 -2.66 -13.80
CA ASP A 238 30.23 -3.58 -12.78
C ASP A 238 29.09 -4.15 -11.90
N LEU A 239 27.83 -3.82 -12.22
CA LEU A 239 26.64 -4.28 -11.48
C LEU A 239 26.44 -5.79 -11.59
N ILE A 240 26.79 -6.41 -12.73
CA ILE A 240 26.68 -7.86 -12.94
C ILE A 240 28.06 -8.51 -12.80
N PRO A 241 28.23 -9.55 -11.95
CA PRO A 241 29.48 -10.28 -11.84
C PRO A 241 29.93 -10.88 -13.18
N LYS A 242 31.24 -10.85 -13.46
CA LYS A 242 31.83 -11.42 -14.69
C LYS A 242 31.41 -12.87 -14.96
N SER A 243 31.34 -13.68 -13.90
CA SER A 243 30.87 -15.07 -13.97
C SER A 243 29.45 -15.19 -14.52
N THR A 244 28.55 -14.26 -14.16
CA THR A 244 27.15 -14.21 -14.65
C THR A 244 27.10 -13.72 -16.10
N LEU A 245 27.91 -12.72 -16.46
CA LEU A 245 28.05 -12.26 -17.85
C LEU A 245 28.57 -13.38 -18.78
N ASP A 246 29.48 -14.21 -18.29
CA ASP A 246 30.01 -15.33 -19.07
C ASP A 246 28.99 -16.47 -19.29
N PHE A 247 28.02 -16.63 -18.39
CA PHE A 247 26.85 -17.49 -18.64
C PHE A 247 25.94 -16.90 -19.72
N LEU A 248 25.65 -15.60 -19.67
CA LEU A 248 24.79 -14.92 -20.64
C LEU A 248 25.28 -14.97 -22.11
N LYS A 249 26.56 -15.33 -22.32
CA LYS A 249 27.18 -15.54 -23.64
C LYS A 249 26.91 -16.93 -24.24
N LYS A 250 26.57 -17.95 -23.43
CA LYS A 250 26.50 -19.37 -23.85
C LYS A 250 25.16 -19.78 -24.45
N ASN A 251 24.14 -18.93 -24.36
CA ASN A 251 22.81 -19.10 -24.95
C ASN A 251 22.14 -20.46 -24.61
N ASP A 252 22.28 -20.89 -23.36
CA ASP A 252 21.76 -22.14 -22.81
C ASP A 252 20.46 -21.96 -22.00
N GLU A 253 19.90 -23.05 -21.45
CA GLU A 253 18.70 -23.01 -20.61
C GLU A 253 18.85 -22.09 -19.39
N LEU A 254 20.06 -22.05 -18.80
CA LEU A 254 20.36 -21.19 -17.66
C LEU A 254 20.31 -19.70 -18.08
N THR A 255 20.86 -19.37 -19.25
CA THR A 255 20.77 -18.02 -19.84
C THR A 255 19.32 -17.57 -19.98
N LYS A 256 18.45 -18.44 -20.52
CA LYS A 256 17.01 -18.16 -20.65
C LYS A 256 16.35 -17.95 -19.29
N SER A 257 16.70 -18.77 -18.30
CA SER A 257 16.17 -18.62 -16.93
C SER A 257 16.62 -17.31 -16.27
N ILE A 258 17.88 -16.89 -16.47
CA ILE A 258 18.40 -15.61 -15.98
C ILE A 258 17.63 -14.45 -16.61
N ILE A 259 17.52 -14.43 -17.95
CA ILE A 259 16.82 -13.33 -18.67
C ILE A 259 15.34 -13.26 -18.25
N LYS A 260 14.65 -14.39 -18.14
CA LYS A 260 13.28 -14.43 -17.62
C LYS A 260 13.17 -13.88 -16.20
N THR A 261 14.13 -14.20 -15.33
CA THR A 261 14.17 -13.66 -13.96
C THR A 261 14.37 -12.14 -13.99
N ILE A 262 15.31 -11.64 -14.80
CA ILE A 262 15.54 -10.19 -14.95
C ILE A 262 14.30 -9.49 -15.50
N GLN A 263 13.67 -10.06 -16.53
CA GLN A 263 12.45 -9.51 -17.12
C GLN A 263 11.28 -9.50 -16.13
N HIS A 264 11.17 -10.53 -15.28
CA HIS A 264 10.20 -10.57 -14.18
C HIS A 264 10.45 -9.46 -13.17
N GLN A 265 11.70 -9.25 -12.77
CA GLN A 265 12.08 -8.16 -11.85
C GLN A 265 11.87 -6.78 -12.49
N TYR A 266 12.16 -6.63 -13.78
CA TYR A 266 11.87 -5.42 -14.54
C TYR A 266 10.38 -5.10 -14.58
N LYS A 267 9.50 -6.10 -14.77
CA LYS A 267 8.04 -5.91 -14.71
C LYS A 267 7.55 -5.44 -13.34
N LYS A 268 8.30 -5.72 -12.27
CA LYS A 268 8.02 -5.27 -10.90
C LYS A 268 8.67 -3.92 -10.56
N TRP A 269 9.60 -3.45 -11.39
CA TRP A 269 10.33 -2.23 -11.12
C TRP A 269 9.40 -1.01 -11.27
N THR A 270 9.21 -0.29 -10.18
CA THR A 270 8.37 0.92 -10.14
C THR A 270 9.03 2.13 -10.76
N GLY A 271 10.31 2.04 -11.14
CA GLY A 271 11.12 3.17 -11.59
C GLY A 271 12.04 3.75 -10.51
N GLU A 272 11.86 3.38 -9.23
CA GLU A 272 12.76 3.83 -8.16
C GLU A 272 14.14 3.21 -8.28
N THR A 273 15.17 4.02 -8.06
CA THR A 273 16.57 3.57 -7.98
C THR A 273 17.27 4.20 -6.79
N HIS A 274 18.15 3.40 -6.17
CA HIS A 274 18.93 3.80 -5.01
C HIS A 274 20.36 3.33 -5.23
N GLN A 275 21.32 4.10 -4.74
CA GLN A 275 22.72 3.71 -4.68
C GLN A 275 23.06 3.31 -3.25
N GLU A 276 23.62 2.12 -3.06
CA GLU A 276 24.19 1.69 -1.78
C GLU A 276 25.63 2.23 -1.64
N ILE A 277 25.90 2.95 -0.55
CA ILE A 277 27.21 3.48 -0.17
C ILE A 277 27.63 2.75 1.10
N GLU A 278 28.67 1.93 1.01
CA GLU A 278 29.26 1.22 2.15
C GLU A 278 30.28 2.16 2.85
N GLU A 279 29.98 2.59 4.09
CA GLU A 279 30.89 3.35 4.97
C GLU A 279 31.21 2.50 6.22
N GLY A 280 32.22 1.64 6.12
CA GLY A 280 32.59 0.71 7.20
C GLY A 280 31.56 -0.41 7.37
N THR A 281 30.91 -0.51 8.53
CA THR A 281 29.79 -1.44 8.79
C THR A 281 28.41 -0.86 8.45
N ILE A 282 28.34 0.43 8.09
CA ILE A 282 27.08 1.12 7.83
C ILE A 282 26.85 1.19 6.31
N ILE A 283 25.71 0.70 5.85
CA ILE A 283 25.26 0.84 4.45
C ILE A 283 24.28 2.02 4.40
N ARG A 284 24.66 3.10 3.73
CA ARG A 284 23.78 4.25 3.45
C ARG A 284 23.15 4.09 2.07
N LYS A 285 21.84 4.33 1.96
CA LYS A 285 21.15 4.39 0.67
C LYS A 285 21.02 5.85 0.23
N LYS A 286 21.62 6.19 -0.89
CA LYS A 286 21.43 7.49 -1.55
C LYS A 286 20.38 7.34 -2.64
N ARG A 287 19.32 8.14 -2.57
CA ARG A 287 18.26 8.16 -3.58
C ARG A 287 18.79 8.66 -4.93
N ASN A 288 18.42 7.98 -6.00
CA ASN A 288 18.64 8.43 -7.37
C ASN A 288 17.29 8.81 -8.04
N TYR A 289 17.27 9.03 -9.36
CA TYR A 289 16.06 9.45 -10.06
C TYR A 289 15.01 8.34 -10.10
N ILE A 290 13.77 8.69 -9.78
CA ILE A 290 12.60 7.88 -10.12
C ILE A 290 12.32 8.06 -11.61
N ILE A 291 12.37 6.97 -12.36
CA ILE A 291 12.07 6.97 -13.79
C ILE A 291 10.58 6.64 -13.98
N ALA A 292 9.84 7.55 -14.61
CA ALA A 292 8.45 7.35 -14.96
C ALA A 292 8.27 7.27 -16.48
N SER A 293 7.22 6.56 -16.90
CA SER A 293 6.91 6.37 -18.31
C SER A 293 6.14 7.58 -18.82
N LEU A 294 6.57 8.16 -19.94
CA LEU A 294 5.84 9.24 -20.61
C LEU A 294 5.17 8.66 -21.86
N PHE A 295 3.85 8.51 -21.79
CA PHE A 295 3.02 7.99 -22.87
C PHE A 295 2.57 9.11 -23.78
N LEU A 296 2.71 8.88 -25.09
CA LEU A 296 2.14 9.78 -26.08
C LEU A 296 0.62 9.62 -26.11
N GLN A 297 -0.09 10.73 -26.24
CA GLN A 297 -1.52 10.75 -26.51
C GLN A 297 -1.86 11.81 -27.55
N PHE A 298 -3.05 11.71 -28.13
CA PHE A 298 -3.57 12.74 -29.03
C PHE A 298 -5.09 12.84 -28.96
N LYS A 299 -5.61 13.98 -29.41
CA LYS A 299 -7.02 14.16 -29.77
C LYS A 299 -7.14 14.26 -31.28
N VAL A 300 -8.25 13.77 -31.82
CA VAL A 300 -8.62 13.94 -33.22
C VAL A 300 -9.87 14.80 -33.26
N ASN A 301 -9.83 15.90 -34.01
CA ASN A 301 -11.02 16.64 -34.38
C ASN A 301 -11.43 16.19 -35.79
N THR A 302 -12.49 15.39 -35.86
CA THR A 302 -12.96 14.82 -37.13
C THR A 302 -13.59 15.85 -38.05
N ASP A 303 -14.11 16.96 -37.50
CA ASP A 303 -14.75 18.00 -38.31
C ASP A 303 -13.70 18.87 -39.01
N ASP A 304 -12.58 19.13 -38.33
CA ASP A 304 -11.47 19.94 -38.86
C ASP A 304 -10.34 19.10 -39.50
N GLU A 305 -10.44 17.75 -39.45
CA GLU A 305 -9.39 16.82 -39.88
C GLU A 305 -8.01 17.13 -39.24
N ASP A 306 -8.02 17.59 -38.00
CA ASP A 306 -6.84 17.99 -37.24
C ASP A 306 -6.50 16.98 -36.13
N ILE A 307 -5.21 16.77 -35.88
CA ILE A 307 -4.68 15.94 -34.79
C ILE A 307 -3.74 16.75 -33.90
N GLU A 308 -3.97 16.69 -32.59
CA GLU A 308 -3.16 17.40 -31.59
C GLU A 308 -2.49 16.42 -30.63
N PHE A 309 -1.15 16.42 -30.59
CA PHE A 309 -0.36 15.55 -29.73
C PHE A 309 -0.10 16.18 -28.35
N SER A 310 -0.04 15.33 -27.34
CA SER A 310 0.34 15.69 -25.98
C SER A 310 0.87 14.45 -25.25
N TYR A 311 1.27 14.61 -24.00
CA TYR A 311 1.80 13.50 -23.20
C TYR A 311 1.05 13.32 -21.89
N ARG A 312 1.10 12.10 -21.36
CA ARG A 312 0.74 11.79 -19.96
C ARG A 312 1.82 10.93 -19.35
N MET A 313 2.18 11.23 -18.12
CA MET A 313 3.07 10.39 -17.33
C MET A 313 2.25 9.31 -16.63
N TYR A 314 2.85 8.13 -16.48
CA TYR A 314 2.36 7.07 -15.61
C TYR A 314 3.47 6.62 -14.68
N SER A 315 3.15 6.46 -13.40
CA SER A 315 4.08 5.98 -12.38
C SER A 315 3.34 5.17 -11.34
N SER A 316 3.88 3.99 -11.00
CA SER A 316 3.39 3.19 -9.87
C SER A 316 3.72 3.83 -8.51
N ASN A 317 4.62 4.83 -8.49
CA ASN A 317 4.94 5.62 -7.31
C ASN A 317 4.01 6.84 -7.21
N ASP A 318 3.62 7.21 -5.99
CA ASP A 318 2.94 8.44 -5.64
C ASP A 318 3.70 9.68 -6.11
N TYR A 319 2.94 10.59 -6.69
CA TYR A 319 3.44 11.83 -7.22
C TYR A 319 3.74 12.79 -6.05
N PRO A 320 4.98 13.34 -5.95
CA PRO A 320 5.26 14.42 -5.03
C PRO A 320 4.27 15.57 -5.21
N GLU A 321 3.81 16.17 -4.10
CA GLU A 321 2.82 17.26 -4.12
C GLU A 321 3.31 18.48 -4.92
N ASP A 322 4.62 18.69 -4.97
CA ASP A 322 5.31 19.77 -5.66
C ASP A 322 6.13 19.28 -6.87
N LEU A 323 5.77 18.13 -7.44
CA LEU A 323 6.35 17.61 -8.67
C LEU A 323 6.02 18.57 -9.82
N LYS A 324 7.06 18.99 -10.55
CA LYS A 324 6.93 19.94 -11.65
C LYS A 324 7.85 19.60 -12.82
N PHE A 325 7.32 19.71 -14.03
CA PHE A 325 8.11 19.62 -15.27
C PHE A 325 7.95 20.92 -16.05
N GLY A 326 9.00 21.75 -16.12
CA GLY A 326 8.90 23.06 -16.78
C GLY A 326 7.87 23.94 -16.08
N GLU A 327 6.83 24.38 -16.77
CA GLU A 327 5.69 25.15 -16.20
C GLU A 327 4.59 24.25 -15.61
N TYR A 328 4.61 22.93 -15.90
CA TYR A 328 3.52 22.02 -15.58
C TYR A 328 3.65 21.47 -14.15
N GLU A 329 2.68 21.82 -13.30
CA GLU A 329 2.58 21.40 -11.90
C GLU A 329 1.27 20.64 -11.62
N ASN A 330 1.10 20.16 -10.39
CA ASN A 330 -0.07 19.37 -9.96
C ASN A 330 -0.37 18.21 -10.92
N LEU A 331 0.66 17.44 -11.21
CA LEU A 331 0.60 16.48 -12.31
C LEU A 331 -0.32 15.31 -12.02
N TYR A 332 -0.62 14.94 -10.78
CA TYR A 332 -1.41 13.74 -10.51
C TYR A 332 -2.90 13.94 -10.83
N GLU A 333 -3.50 13.02 -11.59
CA GLU A 333 -4.93 13.02 -11.90
C GLU A 333 -5.67 11.88 -11.20
N ILE A 334 -5.40 10.63 -11.59
CA ILE A 334 -6.07 9.45 -11.03
C ILE A 334 -5.37 8.15 -11.49
N ASN A 335 -5.51 7.05 -10.74
CA ASN A 335 -5.07 5.71 -11.15
C ASN A 335 -3.62 5.70 -11.67
N SER A 336 -2.69 6.34 -10.96
CA SER A 336 -1.28 6.49 -11.35
C SER A 336 -0.98 7.33 -12.60
N TRP A 337 -2.00 7.86 -13.26
CA TRP A 337 -1.86 8.75 -14.43
C TRP A 337 -1.74 10.21 -14.04
N SER A 338 -0.91 10.92 -14.80
CA SER A 338 -0.85 12.37 -14.74
C SER A 338 -1.95 13.03 -15.55
N ARG A 339 -2.21 14.31 -15.25
CA ARG A 339 -2.87 15.26 -16.13
C ARG A 339 -2.14 15.36 -17.46
N THR A 340 -2.86 15.81 -18.49
CA THR A 340 -2.29 16.08 -19.81
C THR A 340 -1.19 17.13 -19.72
N ILE A 341 -0.03 16.80 -20.28
CA ILE A 341 1.12 17.68 -20.47
C ILE A 341 1.09 18.14 -21.93
N PRO A 342 0.68 19.40 -22.22
CA PRO A 342 0.49 19.90 -23.58
C PRO A 342 1.85 20.26 -24.22
N LEU A 343 2.58 19.23 -24.63
CA LEU A 343 3.83 19.32 -25.38
C LEU A 343 3.67 18.63 -26.73
N ASP A 344 4.17 19.27 -27.79
CA ASP A 344 4.18 18.71 -29.14
C ASP A 344 5.00 17.41 -29.22
N PHE A 345 4.70 16.61 -30.24
CA PHE A 345 5.41 15.35 -30.48
C PHE A 345 6.92 15.58 -30.60
N LYS A 346 7.67 14.89 -29.75
CA LYS A 346 9.13 14.80 -29.79
C LYS A 346 9.58 13.38 -29.50
N GLU A 347 10.38 12.83 -30.42
CA GLU A 347 10.97 11.50 -30.23
C GLU A 347 12.00 11.53 -29.09
N GLY A 348 11.96 10.54 -28.19
CA GLY A 348 12.89 10.48 -27.06
C GLY A 348 12.70 11.57 -26.01
N LEU A 349 11.50 12.16 -25.88
CA LEU A 349 11.24 13.24 -24.92
C LEU A 349 11.58 12.81 -23.48
N GLU A 350 12.32 13.67 -22.78
CA GLU A 350 12.73 13.50 -21.39
C GLU A 350 12.41 14.78 -20.61
N LEU A 351 11.65 14.65 -19.52
CA LEU A 351 11.29 15.75 -18.61
C LEU A 351 11.90 15.47 -17.23
N LYS A 352 12.43 16.48 -16.54
CA LYS A 352 13.13 16.32 -15.26
C LYS A 352 12.61 17.25 -14.18
N ASP A 353 12.50 16.72 -12.98
CA ASP A 353 12.43 17.46 -11.72
C ASP A 353 13.67 17.09 -10.90
N ASN A 354 14.66 17.98 -10.89
CA ASN A 354 15.94 17.75 -10.19
C ASN A 354 15.79 17.77 -8.66
N PHE A 355 14.81 18.52 -8.15
CA PHE A 355 14.53 18.68 -6.73
C PHE A 355 13.93 17.38 -6.18
N ASN A 356 12.85 16.91 -6.82
CA ASN A 356 12.18 15.67 -6.41
C ASN A 356 12.91 14.41 -6.87
N LYS A 357 13.92 14.53 -7.75
CA LYS A 357 14.62 13.44 -8.42
C LYS A 357 13.66 12.57 -9.23
N TRP A 358 12.92 13.18 -10.16
CA TRP A 358 12.04 12.48 -11.10
C TRP A 358 12.46 12.73 -12.54
N VAL A 359 12.37 11.70 -13.38
CA VAL A 359 12.53 11.81 -14.82
C VAL A 359 11.40 11.08 -15.53
N ALA A 360 10.61 11.78 -16.34
CA ALA A 360 9.62 11.17 -17.21
C ALA A 360 10.25 10.95 -18.60
N LYS A 361 10.20 9.72 -19.13
CA LYS A 361 10.84 9.36 -20.41
C LYS A 361 9.87 8.71 -21.38
N SER A 362 9.86 9.18 -22.61
CA SER A 362 9.25 8.50 -23.76
C SER A 362 10.36 7.80 -24.55
N PRO A 363 10.38 6.46 -24.64
CA PRO A 363 11.38 5.77 -25.43
C PRO A 363 11.18 6.01 -26.93
N VAL A 364 12.29 5.93 -27.69
CA VAL A 364 12.30 5.93 -29.15
C VAL A 364 11.65 4.64 -29.65
N GLN A 365 10.65 4.74 -30.54
CA GLN A 365 9.90 3.60 -31.05
C GLN A 365 9.52 3.81 -32.51
N ASP A 366 9.67 2.76 -33.32
CA ASP A 366 9.32 2.81 -34.74
C ASP A 366 7.82 2.60 -34.99
N VAL A 367 7.13 1.94 -34.06
CA VAL A 367 5.68 1.67 -34.10
C VAL A 367 5.08 1.89 -32.71
N ARG A 368 4.01 2.68 -32.64
CA ARG A 368 3.22 2.95 -31.42
C ARG A 368 1.76 2.57 -31.66
N LEU A 369 1.12 1.96 -30.67
CA LEU A 369 -0.30 1.61 -30.68
C LEU A 369 -1.05 2.53 -29.73
N PHE A 370 -2.30 2.87 -30.04
CA PHE A 370 -3.14 3.72 -29.20
C PHE A 370 -4.53 3.13 -29.03
N VAL A 371 -5.09 3.28 -27.83
CA VAL A 371 -6.47 2.92 -27.47
C VAL A 371 -7.16 4.14 -26.88
N SER A 372 -8.49 4.09 -26.77
CA SER A 372 -9.23 5.14 -26.06
C SER A 372 -8.75 5.22 -24.60
N ALA A 373 -8.44 6.43 -24.15
CA ALA A 373 -7.97 6.66 -22.78
C ALA A 373 -9.05 6.35 -21.72
N GLY A 374 -10.32 6.23 -22.13
CA GLY A 374 -11.42 5.77 -21.27
C GLY A 374 -11.23 4.37 -20.70
N VAL A 375 -10.42 3.52 -21.35
CA VAL A 375 -10.03 2.20 -20.79
C VAL A 375 -9.32 2.35 -19.44
N PHE A 376 -8.63 3.47 -19.23
CA PHE A 376 -7.93 3.83 -17.99
C PHE A 376 -8.74 4.79 -17.09
N GLN A 377 -10.03 4.97 -17.37
CA GLN A 377 -10.92 5.94 -16.70
C GLN A 377 -10.51 7.41 -16.89
N LEU A 378 -9.78 7.70 -17.98
CA LEU A 378 -9.48 9.06 -18.42
C LEU A 378 -10.55 9.53 -19.42
N SER A 379 -10.45 10.78 -19.89
CA SER A 379 -11.39 11.30 -20.91
C SER A 379 -11.35 10.45 -22.19
N ASN A 380 -12.55 10.11 -22.71
CA ASN A 380 -12.71 9.40 -23.97
C ASN A 380 -12.26 10.22 -25.20
N ASP A 381 -12.02 11.53 -25.04
CA ASP A 381 -11.57 12.41 -26.12
C ASP A 381 -10.13 12.09 -26.58
N PHE A 382 -9.35 11.43 -25.73
CA PHE A 382 -7.95 11.13 -25.99
C PHE A 382 -7.74 9.69 -26.42
N TRP A 383 -6.81 9.51 -27.35
CA TRP A 383 -6.18 8.25 -27.69
C TRP A 383 -4.81 8.21 -27.03
N ILE A 384 -4.54 7.20 -26.21
CA ILE A 384 -3.31 7.08 -25.43
C ILE A 384 -2.54 5.83 -25.81
N GLU A 385 -1.20 5.94 -25.80
CA GLU A 385 -0.30 4.87 -26.17
C GLU A 385 -0.50 3.62 -25.29
N THR A 386 -0.46 2.44 -25.91
CA THR A 386 -0.53 1.12 -25.26
C THR A 386 0.52 0.18 -25.84
N ASN A 387 0.85 -0.87 -25.07
CA ASN A 387 1.79 -1.90 -25.48
C ASN A 387 1.12 -3.17 -26.01
N THR A 388 -0.21 -3.22 -26.03
CA THR A 388 -0.98 -4.44 -26.35
C THR A 388 -1.88 -4.23 -27.56
N LEU A 389 -1.79 -5.14 -28.53
CA LEU A 389 -2.71 -5.21 -29.66
C LEU A 389 -4.03 -5.87 -29.22
N SER A 390 -5.14 -5.15 -29.33
CA SER A 390 -6.47 -5.67 -28.96
C SER A 390 -7.19 -6.30 -30.15
N LYS A 391 -7.86 -7.43 -29.92
CA LYS A 391 -8.74 -8.09 -30.89
C LYS A 391 -10.10 -7.42 -31.06
N THR A 392 -10.54 -6.61 -30.10
CA THR A 392 -11.93 -6.14 -30.03
C THR A 392 -12.07 -4.63 -30.02
N ASP A 393 -11.03 -3.92 -29.59
CA ASP A 393 -11.03 -2.47 -29.49
C ASP A 393 -10.69 -1.80 -30.82
N ARG A 394 -11.18 -0.57 -30.96
CA ARG A 394 -10.70 0.35 -32.00
C ARG A 394 -9.34 0.87 -31.57
N MET A 395 -8.41 0.97 -32.52
CA MET A 395 -7.05 1.41 -32.24
C MET A 395 -6.51 2.32 -33.33
N TYR A 396 -5.51 3.12 -32.97
CA TYR A 396 -4.63 3.77 -33.93
C TYR A 396 -3.22 3.17 -33.84
N LEU A 397 -2.50 3.22 -34.96
CA LEU A 397 -1.12 2.81 -35.08
C LEU A 397 -0.33 3.93 -35.76
N LEU A 398 0.64 4.49 -35.05
CA LEU A 398 1.59 5.47 -35.60
C LEU A 398 2.91 4.75 -35.89
N CYS A 399 3.40 4.82 -37.12
CA CYS A 399 4.69 4.23 -37.47
C CYS A 399 5.57 5.17 -38.28
N LYS A 400 6.89 5.00 -38.17
CA LYS A 400 7.84 5.65 -39.08
C LYS A 400 7.58 5.23 -40.52
N ASN A 401 7.80 6.14 -41.45
CA ASN A 401 7.57 5.89 -42.88
C ASN A 401 8.39 4.71 -43.43
N GLU A 402 9.53 4.38 -42.82
CA GLU A 402 10.32 3.18 -43.14
C GLU A 402 9.56 1.86 -42.93
N LYS A 403 8.61 1.81 -41.97
CA LYS A 403 7.78 0.64 -41.69
C LYS A 403 6.43 0.66 -42.41
N LYS A 404 6.08 1.77 -43.07
CA LYS A 404 4.79 1.98 -43.75
C LYS A 404 4.43 0.86 -44.73
N GLY A 405 5.39 0.44 -45.56
CA GLY A 405 5.18 -0.64 -46.54
C GLY A 405 4.82 -1.96 -45.86
N LEU A 406 5.54 -2.33 -44.80
CA LEU A 406 5.27 -3.53 -44.02
C LEU A 406 3.90 -3.49 -43.34
N ILE A 407 3.51 -2.33 -42.78
CA ILE A 407 2.21 -2.13 -42.15
C ILE A 407 1.07 -2.21 -43.17
N LYS A 408 1.24 -1.67 -44.38
CA LYS A 408 0.25 -1.78 -45.47
C LYS A 408 0.04 -3.22 -45.93
N GLU A 409 1.12 -4.01 -46.05
CA GLU A 409 1.00 -5.43 -46.38
C GLU A 409 0.27 -6.21 -45.28
N TRP A 410 0.57 -5.92 -44.00
CA TRP A 410 -0.18 -6.50 -42.88
C TRP A 410 -1.65 -6.08 -42.89
N GLY A 411 -1.96 -4.84 -43.24
CA GLY A 411 -3.32 -4.32 -43.37
C GLY A 411 -4.21 -5.08 -44.36
N LYS A 412 -3.65 -5.75 -45.37
CA LYS A 412 -4.39 -6.60 -46.33
C LYS A 412 -5.04 -7.84 -45.70
N THR A 413 -4.68 -8.15 -44.45
CA THR A 413 -5.13 -9.33 -43.72
C THR A 413 -6.39 -9.04 -42.90
N PHE A 414 -6.79 -7.77 -42.83
CA PHE A 414 -8.00 -7.30 -42.19
C PHE A 414 -9.20 -7.41 -43.13
N ASN A 415 -10.40 -7.45 -42.54
CA ASN A 415 -11.64 -7.36 -43.31
C ASN A 415 -11.80 -5.96 -43.92
N ASN A 416 -12.59 -5.87 -44.99
CA ASN A 416 -12.88 -4.59 -45.64
C ASN A 416 -13.45 -3.57 -44.64
N GLY A 417 -12.78 -2.42 -44.53
CA GLY A 417 -13.19 -1.32 -43.65
C GLY A 417 -12.62 -1.38 -42.23
N ASP A 418 -11.94 -2.46 -41.83
CA ASP A 418 -11.34 -2.63 -40.49
C ASP A 418 -9.87 -2.15 -40.43
N PHE A 419 -9.32 -1.63 -41.53
CA PHE A 419 -7.99 -1.05 -41.62
C PHE A 419 -7.96 0.08 -42.65
N ARG A 420 -7.40 1.25 -42.28
CA ARG A 420 -7.18 2.36 -43.21
C ARG A 420 -6.05 3.28 -42.75
N GLU A 421 -5.43 3.94 -43.72
CA GLU A 421 -4.47 5.01 -43.47
C GLU A 421 -5.23 6.33 -43.27
N GLU A 422 -4.81 7.13 -42.30
CA GLU A 422 -5.46 8.40 -41.93
C GLU A 422 -4.47 9.54 -42.18
N ASP A 423 -4.95 10.64 -42.75
CA ASP A 423 -4.13 11.80 -43.16
C ASP A 423 -4.67 13.07 -42.50
N PHE A 424 -4.38 13.22 -41.21
CA PHE A 424 -4.77 14.41 -40.43
C PHE A 424 -3.71 15.50 -40.51
N ARG A 425 -4.15 16.76 -40.50
CA ARG A 425 -3.25 17.91 -40.32
C ARG A 425 -2.70 17.92 -38.89
N GLY A 426 -1.38 18.04 -38.75
CA GLY A 426 -0.68 17.96 -37.45
C GLY A 426 0.07 16.64 -37.21
N LEU A 427 0.05 15.70 -38.16
CA LEU A 427 0.86 14.49 -38.08
C LEU A 427 2.37 14.82 -38.03
N PRO A 428 3.18 14.10 -37.21
CA PRO A 428 4.61 14.33 -37.15
C PRO A 428 5.30 14.00 -38.47
N GLU A 429 6.32 14.79 -38.83
CA GLU A 429 7.14 14.54 -40.02
C GLU A 429 7.77 13.13 -39.97
N ASN A 430 7.78 12.43 -41.10
CA ASN A 430 8.28 11.05 -41.25
C ASN A 430 7.45 9.95 -40.55
N TYR A 431 6.22 10.24 -40.13
CA TYR A 431 5.29 9.25 -39.60
C TYR A 431 4.05 9.10 -40.48
N SER A 432 3.43 7.92 -40.41
CA SER A 432 2.12 7.62 -40.98
C SER A 432 1.21 7.07 -39.88
N LEU A 433 -0.07 7.44 -39.91
CA LEU A 433 -1.09 7.00 -38.96
C LEU A 433 -2.06 6.03 -39.65
N PHE A 434 -2.41 4.96 -38.95
CA PHE A 434 -3.38 3.98 -39.38
C PHE A 434 -4.47 3.81 -38.33
N TRP A 435 -5.71 3.72 -38.76
CA TRP A 435 -6.83 3.29 -37.94
C TRP A 435 -7.08 1.79 -38.19
N LEU A 436 -7.32 1.04 -37.12
CA LEU A 436 -7.57 -0.40 -37.22
C LEU A 436 -8.56 -0.91 -36.16
N ARG A 437 -9.20 -2.03 -36.48
CA ARG A 437 -10.09 -2.78 -35.58
C ARG A 437 -10.04 -4.27 -35.94
N ASN A 438 -10.32 -5.15 -34.97
CA ASN A 438 -10.50 -6.59 -35.18
C ASN A 438 -9.35 -7.28 -35.96
N PRO A 439 -8.07 -7.14 -35.53
CA PRO A 439 -6.97 -7.84 -36.18
C PRO A 439 -7.17 -9.36 -36.16
N THR A 440 -7.01 -10.00 -37.32
CA THR A 440 -7.13 -11.46 -37.50
C THR A 440 -5.82 -12.19 -37.20
N GLN A 441 -4.69 -11.52 -37.42
CA GLN A 441 -3.35 -12.03 -37.17
C GLN A 441 -2.39 -10.91 -36.74
N GLY A 442 -1.38 -11.26 -35.95
CA GLY A 442 -0.31 -10.33 -35.56
C GLY A 442 0.78 -10.19 -36.63
N LEU A 443 1.75 -9.32 -36.37
CA LEU A 443 2.94 -9.13 -37.21
C LEU A 443 4.21 -9.48 -36.40
N SER A 444 4.78 -10.66 -36.67
CA SER A 444 5.86 -11.25 -35.87
C SER A 444 7.17 -10.46 -35.86
N GLU A 445 7.42 -9.70 -36.92
CA GLU A 445 8.59 -8.84 -37.11
C GLU A 445 8.59 -7.63 -36.16
N ILE A 446 7.43 -7.29 -35.61
CA ILE A 446 7.24 -6.18 -34.70
C ILE A 446 6.61 -6.74 -33.42
N PRO A 447 7.39 -7.04 -32.36
CA PRO A 447 6.89 -7.72 -31.16
C PRO A 447 5.62 -7.11 -30.55
N ARG A 448 5.45 -5.77 -30.61
CA ARG A 448 4.25 -5.05 -30.14
C ARG A 448 2.97 -5.38 -30.91
N LEU A 449 3.09 -5.85 -32.14
CA LEU A 449 1.98 -6.28 -33.00
C LEU A 449 1.75 -7.80 -32.90
N THR A 450 2.30 -8.45 -31.87
CA THR A 450 1.97 -9.84 -31.58
C THR A 450 0.51 -9.94 -31.13
N LEU A 451 -0.28 -10.74 -31.83
CA LEU A 451 -1.64 -11.04 -31.44
C LEU A 451 -1.64 -12.27 -30.54
N TYR A 452 -1.89 -12.08 -29.25
CA TYR A 452 -1.99 -13.19 -28.30
C TYR A 452 -3.30 -13.95 -28.51
N THR A 453 -3.20 -15.29 -28.53
CA THR A 453 -4.35 -16.18 -28.79
C THR A 453 -4.87 -16.84 -27.52
N GLU A 454 -4.05 -16.99 -26.50
CA GLU A 454 -4.44 -17.58 -25.22
C GLU A 454 -5.39 -16.63 -24.48
N LYS A 455 -6.62 -17.08 -24.24
CA LYS A 455 -7.59 -16.34 -23.43
C LYS A 455 -7.24 -16.44 -21.96
N ARG A 456 -7.61 -15.42 -21.20
CA ARG A 456 -7.49 -15.37 -19.74
C ARG A 456 -8.65 -14.61 -19.13
N ILE A 457 -9.10 -15.06 -17.97
CA ILE A 457 -10.11 -14.36 -17.17
C ILE A 457 -9.41 -13.46 -16.15
N ASP A 458 -9.78 -12.18 -16.12
CA ASP A 458 -9.43 -11.26 -15.04
C ASP A 458 -10.69 -10.55 -14.51
N LEU A 459 -10.70 -10.20 -13.23
CA LEU A 459 -11.75 -9.37 -12.63
C LEU A 459 -11.19 -7.96 -12.47
N ILE A 460 -11.82 -7.01 -13.17
CA ILE A 460 -11.40 -5.62 -13.22
C ILE A 460 -12.45 -4.71 -12.58
N GLY A 461 -11.98 -3.57 -12.07
CA GLY A 461 -12.83 -2.72 -11.24
C GLY A 461 -13.30 -3.44 -9.98
N GLY A 462 -14.42 -2.98 -9.43
CA GLY A 462 -14.88 -3.36 -8.10
C GLY A 462 -13.91 -2.94 -6.99
N LEU A 463 -14.35 -3.07 -5.75
CA LEU A 463 -13.52 -2.73 -4.59
C LEU A 463 -12.90 -3.99 -4.00
N LYS A 464 -11.61 -4.19 -4.26
CA LYS A 464 -10.89 -5.36 -3.77
C LYS A 464 -10.66 -5.26 -2.26
N VAL A 465 -11.04 -6.30 -1.52
CA VAL A 465 -10.83 -6.40 -0.08
C VAL A 465 -9.56 -7.19 0.20
N ASN A 466 -9.42 -8.39 -0.37
CA ASN A 466 -8.25 -9.25 -0.27
C ASN A 466 -7.93 -9.87 -1.64
N PHE A 467 -6.96 -10.78 -1.72
CA PHE A 467 -6.69 -11.50 -2.98
C PHE A 467 -7.96 -12.23 -3.46
N ARG A 468 -8.39 -11.91 -4.69
CA ARG A 468 -9.61 -12.43 -5.34
C ARG A 468 -10.92 -12.28 -4.54
N THR A 469 -10.93 -11.42 -3.52
CA THR A 469 -12.10 -11.15 -2.68
C THR A 469 -12.50 -9.69 -2.84
N TYR A 470 -13.76 -9.42 -3.17
CA TYR A 470 -14.27 -8.09 -3.49
C TYR A 470 -15.45 -7.71 -2.59
N SER A 471 -15.64 -6.41 -2.37
CA SER A 471 -16.84 -5.90 -1.69
C SER A 471 -18.06 -6.05 -2.60
N ASN A 472 -19.21 -6.40 -2.03
CA ASN A 472 -20.50 -6.38 -2.70
C ASN A 472 -21.03 -4.96 -2.95
N ASP A 473 -20.44 -3.93 -2.33
CA ASP A 473 -20.78 -2.52 -2.57
C ASP A 473 -20.51 -2.10 -4.03
N PHE A 474 -19.46 -2.67 -4.63
CA PHE A 474 -19.06 -2.42 -6.01
C PHE A 474 -18.55 -3.72 -6.63
N LEU A 475 -19.43 -4.39 -7.38
CA LEU A 475 -19.11 -5.64 -8.05
C LEU A 475 -18.04 -5.42 -9.14
N PRO A 476 -17.05 -6.32 -9.25
CA PRO A 476 -16.10 -6.30 -10.36
C PRO A 476 -16.77 -6.73 -11.67
N GLU A 477 -16.18 -6.30 -12.77
CA GLU A 477 -16.50 -6.77 -14.12
C GLU A 477 -15.58 -7.93 -14.47
N VAL A 478 -16.13 -8.93 -15.16
CA VAL A 478 -15.33 -10.04 -15.71
C VAL A 478 -14.81 -9.62 -17.06
N GLU A 479 -13.50 -9.50 -17.20
CA GLU A 479 -12.81 -9.26 -18.46
C GLU A 479 -12.19 -10.56 -18.99
N ILE A 480 -12.46 -10.86 -20.26
CA ILE A 480 -11.79 -11.95 -20.97
C ILE A 480 -10.71 -11.32 -21.86
N LEU A 481 -9.45 -11.46 -21.46
CA LEU A 481 -8.31 -11.05 -22.27
C LEU A 481 -8.23 -11.95 -23.51
N ASN A 482 -7.92 -11.34 -24.66
CA ASN A 482 -7.93 -12.00 -25.99
C ASN A 482 -9.27 -12.62 -26.39
N SER A 483 -10.36 -12.06 -25.86
CA SER A 483 -11.74 -12.41 -26.22
C SER A 483 -12.03 -12.26 -27.72
N ASP A 484 -12.86 -13.15 -28.23
CA ASP A 484 -13.47 -13.10 -29.55
C ASP A 484 -14.79 -12.28 -29.53
N GLY A 485 -15.27 -11.95 -28.34
CA GLY A 485 -16.43 -11.10 -28.06
C GLY A 485 -17.78 -11.83 -28.12
N ASN A 486 -17.80 -13.13 -28.34
CA ASN A 486 -19.01 -13.96 -28.41
C ASN A 486 -19.06 -15.04 -27.33
N GLU A 487 -18.16 -14.98 -26.35
CA GLU A 487 -18.07 -15.96 -25.27
C GLU A 487 -19.34 -16.02 -24.43
N LYS A 488 -19.72 -17.24 -24.06
CA LYS A 488 -20.77 -17.51 -23.07
C LYS A 488 -20.14 -17.69 -21.69
N VAL A 489 -20.06 -16.60 -20.96
CA VAL A 489 -19.44 -16.54 -19.63
C VAL A 489 -20.49 -16.83 -18.55
N TYR A 490 -20.14 -17.66 -17.56
CA TYR A 490 -21.01 -17.99 -16.44
C TYR A 490 -20.26 -18.02 -15.11
N LEU A 491 -20.99 -17.73 -14.04
CA LEU A 491 -20.60 -17.95 -12.66
C LEU A 491 -21.09 -19.33 -12.19
N GLN A 492 -20.27 -20.02 -11.41
CA GLN A 492 -20.62 -21.29 -10.76
C GLN A 492 -20.14 -21.26 -9.31
N TYR A 493 -21.04 -21.43 -8.35
CA TYR A 493 -20.64 -21.55 -6.95
C TYR A 493 -19.91 -22.87 -6.70
N LYS A 494 -18.94 -22.83 -5.80
CA LYS A 494 -18.20 -24.02 -5.37
C LYS A 494 -19.16 -25.09 -4.85
N ASP A 495 -18.88 -26.34 -5.21
CA ASP A 495 -19.70 -27.51 -4.85
C ASP A 495 -21.13 -27.50 -5.42
N THR A 496 -21.45 -26.58 -6.34
CA THR A 496 -22.74 -26.55 -7.06
C THR A 496 -22.55 -26.84 -8.54
N GLY A 497 -23.53 -27.53 -9.15
CA GLY A 497 -23.58 -27.75 -10.60
C GLY A 497 -24.26 -26.62 -11.38
N GLU A 498 -24.82 -25.64 -10.69
CA GLU A 498 -25.63 -24.58 -11.28
C GLU A 498 -24.76 -23.56 -12.04
N LYS A 499 -25.20 -23.19 -13.24
CA LYS A 499 -24.54 -22.19 -14.08
C LYS A 499 -25.40 -20.93 -14.15
N ILE A 500 -24.83 -19.81 -13.74
CA ILE A 500 -25.48 -18.49 -13.82
C ILE A 500 -24.79 -17.69 -14.91
N PHE A 501 -25.43 -17.56 -16.08
CA PHE A 501 -24.85 -16.85 -17.22
C PHE A 501 -24.78 -15.34 -16.98
N LEU A 502 -23.64 -14.75 -17.32
CA LEU A 502 -23.35 -13.33 -17.13
C LEU A 502 -23.85 -12.48 -18.29
N THR A 503 -24.23 -11.24 -18.02
CA THR A 503 -24.67 -10.30 -19.05
C THR A 503 -23.47 -9.57 -19.63
N LYS A 504 -23.36 -9.53 -20.97
CA LYS A 504 -22.28 -8.80 -21.65
C LYS A 504 -22.45 -7.29 -21.50
N LYS A 505 -21.36 -6.58 -21.20
CA LYS A 505 -21.37 -5.10 -21.11
C LYS A 505 -21.49 -4.49 -22.51
N THR A 506 -22.36 -3.51 -22.66
CA THR A 506 -22.66 -2.88 -23.97
C THR A 506 -21.49 -2.03 -24.50
N SER A 507 -20.75 -1.37 -23.61
CA SER A 507 -19.65 -0.47 -23.97
C SER A 507 -18.35 -1.18 -24.35
N PHE A 508 -18.16 -2.44 -23.94
CA PHE A 508 -16.91 -3.18 -24.10
C PHE A 508 -17.18 -4.62 -24.52
N ASN A 509 -16.59 -5.03 -25.63
CA ASN A 509 -16.89 -6.33 -26.24
C ASN A 509 -16.25 -7.53 -25.54
N ASN A 510 -15.34 -7.29 -24.60
CA ASN A 510 -14.59 -8.29 -23.86
C ASN A 510 -14.96 -8.32 -22.36
N ARG A 511 -16.10 -7.72 -21.95
CA ARG A 511 -16.50 -7.59 -20.54
C ARG A 511 -17.91 -8.09 -20.26
N TRP A 512 -18.07 -8.71 -19.09
CA TRP A 512 -19.34 -9.23 -18.57
C TRP A 512 -19.58 -8.77 -17.13
N LEU A 513 -20.85 -8.63 -16.77
CA LEU A 513 -21.30 -8.14 -15.47
C LEU A 513 -21.72 -9.31 -14.58
N LEU A 514 -21.26 -9.29 -13.32
CA LEU A 514 -21.78 -10.16 -12.27
C LEU A 514 -23.22 -9.79 -11.93
N PRO A 515 -24.09 -10.76 -11.58
CA PRO A 515 -25.45 -10.46 -11.12
C PRO A 515 -25.45 -9.61 -9.84
N GLU A 516 -26.38 -8.66 -9.73
CA GLU A 516 -26.49 -7.80 -8.53
C GLU A 516 -26.71 -8.62 -7.24
N LYS A 517 -27.40 -9.76 -7.33
CA LYS A 517 -27.71 -10.66 -6.20
C LYS A 517 -26.73 -11.84 -6.07
N THR A 518 -25.46 -11.64 -6.42
CA THR A 518 -24.43 -12.66 -6.21
C THR A 518 -24.24 -12.94 -4.71
N ALA A 519 -24.16 -14.21 -4.32
CA ALA A 519 -24.05 -14.61 -2.93
C ALA A 519 -22.73 -14.13 -2.31
N ILE A 520 -22.81 -13.65 -1.08
CA ILE A 520 -21.65 -13.22 -0.28
C ILE A 520 -21.12 -14.39 0.57
N ASN A 521 -19.86 -14.31 0.98
CA ASN A 521 -19.12 -15.31 1.75
C ASN A 521 -19.19 -16.72 1.15
N THR A 522 -19.38 -16.80 -0.17
CA THR A 522 -19.50 -18.05 -0.91
C THR A 522 -18.52 -18.04 -2.07
N ASP A 523 -17.66 -19.05 -2.11
CA ASP A 523 -16.68 -19.22 -3.18
C ASP A 523 -17.38 -19.48 -4.53
N PHE A 524 -16.91 -18.82 -5.59
CA PHE A 524 -17.39 -19.05 -6.94
C PHE A 524 -16.26 -19.04 -7.97
N TYR A 525 -16.52 -19.70 -9.10
CA TYR A 525 -15.68 -19.71 -10.29
C TYR A 525 -16.34 -18.88 -11.38
N VAL A 526 -15.51 -18.28 -12.22
CA VAL A 526 -15.95 -17.69 -13.50
C VAL A 526 -15.40 -18.57 -14.61
N LYS A 527 -16.27 -18.99 -15.53
CA LYS A 527 -15.94 -19.95 -16.59
C LYS A 527 -16.52 -19.53 -17.92
N VAL A 528 -15.88 -19.96 -19.01
CA VAL A 528 -16.41 -19.85 -20.38
C VAL A 528 -16.95 -21.20 -20.82
N GLU A 529 -18.15 -21.22 -21.39
CA GLU A 529 -18.77 -22.46 -21.86
C GLU A 529 -17.96 -23.08 -23.01
N ASN A 530 -17.68 -24.39 -22.92
CA ASN A 530 -16.95 -25.18 -23.91
C ASN A 530 -15.48 -24.77 -24.16
N GLU A 531 -14.91 -23.92 -23.32
CA GLU A 531 -13.49 -23.54 -23.38
C GLU A 531 -12.83 -23.79 -22.02
N ASN A 532 -11.57 -24.27 -22.00
CA ASN A 532 -10.79 -24.39 -20.77
C ASN A 532 -9.41 -23.73 -20.94
N PHE A 533 -9.14 -22.70 -20.15
CA PHE A 533 -7.88 -21.97 -20.16
C PHE A 533 -7.56 -21.39 -18.78
N ILE A 534 -6.34 -20.85 -18.64
CA ILE A 534 -5.82 -20.29 -17.39
C ILE A 534 -6.77 -19.19 -16.89
N GLY A 535 -7.40 -19.41 -15.72
CA GLY A 535 -8.40 -18.51 -15.16
C GLY A 535 -9.72 -19.20 -14.77
N ASN A 536 -10.09 -20.27 -15.47
CA ASN A 536 -11.40 -20.94 -15.32
C ASN A 536 -11.64 -21.62 -13.96
N GLU A 537 -10.58 -21.87 -13.20
CA GLU A 537 -10.64 -22.55 -11.90
C GLU A 537 -10.15 -21.67 -10.74
N LEU A 538 -9.99 -20.37 -10.99
CA LEU A 538 -9.64 -19.43 -9.94
C LEU A 538 -10.87 -19.19 -9.06
N VAL A 539 -10.69 -19.38 -7.75
CA VAL A 539 -11.75 -19.12 -6.78
C VAL A 539 -11.80 -17.63 -6.46
N TYR A 540 -12.99 -17.06 -6.57
CA TYR A 540 -13.33 -15.70 -6.19
C TYR A 540 -14.37 -15.70 -5.06
N ASN A 541 -14.45 -14.59 -4.32
CA ASN A 541 -15.40 -14.42 -3.22
C ASN A 541 -15.92 -12.97 -3.16
N LEU A 542 -17.16 -12.80 -2.72
CA LEU A 542 -17.74 -11.49 -2.41
C LEU A 542 -18.01 -11.39 -0.92
N VAL A 543 -17.68 -10.26 -0.30
CA VAL A 543 -17.93 -10.01 1.12
C VAL A 543 -18.73 -8.71 1.28
N SER A 544 -19.42 -8.58 2.41
CA SER A 544 -20.14 -7.36 2.76
C SER A 544 -19.48 -6.66 3.94
N SER A 545 -19.53 -5.33 3.92
CA SER A 545 -19.12 -4.48 5.03
C SER A 545 -20.13 -4.47 6.18
N ASP A 546 -21.34 -4.99 5.98
CA ASP A 546 -22.37 -5.08 7.02
C ASP A 546 -21.93 -5.96 8.19
N ASN A 547 -22.15 -5.48 9.42
CA ASN A 547 -21.75 -6.15 10.66
C ASN A 547 -20.25 -6.43 10.76
N SER A 548 -19.42 -5.62 10.08
CA SER A 548 -17.96 -5.67 10.21
C SER A 548 -17.48 -4.90 11.44
N ALA A 549 -18.14 -3.81 11.80
CA ALA A 549 -17.75 -2.91 12.88
C ALA A 549 -17.71 -3.60 14.26
N ILE A 550 -18.70 -4.45 14.56
CA ILE A 550 -18.78 -5.20 15.83
C ILE A 550 -17.67 -6.25 16.00
N LYS A 551 -16.94 -6.57 14.91
CA LYS A 551 -15.85 -7.55 14.92
C LYS A 551 -14.48 -6.89 15.09
N VAL A 552 -14.41 -5.56 15.23
CA VAL A 552 -13.19 -4.81 15.48
C VAL A 552 -12.94 -4.73 16.98
N ASP A 553 -11.73 -5.04 17.42
CA ASP A 553 -11.32 -5.04 18.83
C ASP A 553 -9.95 -4.37 19.03
N ASP A 554 -9.53 -4.25 20.31
CA ASP A 554 -8.29 -3.58 20.70
C ASP A 554 -7.02 -4.44 20.50
N SER A 555 -7.14 -5.72 20.08
CA SER A 555 -6.02 -6.68 20.11
C SER A 555 -4.86 -6.34 19.18
N LYS A 556 -5.11 -5.51 18.17
CA LYS A 556 -4.15 -5.12 17.12
C LYS A 556 -3.61 -3.70 17.30
N LEU A 557 -4.15 -2.93 18.24
CA LEU A 557 -3.72 -1.56 18.46
C LEU A 557 -2.32 -1.52 19.08
N SER A 558 -1.52 -0.57 18.63
CA SER A 558 -0.18 -0.34 19.17
C SER A 558 -0.22 0.55 20.40
N ARG A 559 0.65 0.27 21.38
CA ARG A 559 0.84 1.12 22.55
C ARG A 559 1.69 2.34 22.17
N ARG A 560 1.24 3.54 22.53
CA ARG A 560 1.95 4.79 22.22
C ARG A 560 2.32 5.57 23.48
N ASN A 561 3.52 6.15 23.47
CA ASN A 561 3.98 7.06 24.51
C ASN A 561 3.36 8.46 24.38
N PHE A 562 3.75 9.38 25.26
CA PHE A 562 3.28 10.76 25.34
C PHE A 562 3.70 11.66 24.15
N PHE A 563 4.53 11.17 23.23
CA PHE A 563 4.83 11.81 21.95
C PHE A 563 4.03 11.21 20.77
N GLY A 564 3.37 10.06 20.99
CA GLY A 564 2.66 9.32 19.95
C GLY A 564 3.48 8.22 19.26
N SER A 565 4.71 7.96 19.72
CA SER A 565 5.58 6.89 19.19
C SER A 565 5.26 5.53 19.80
N ILE A 566 5.47 4.45 19.04
CA ILE A 566 5.20 3.08 19.50
C ILE A 566 6.20 2.67 20.59
N VAL A 567 5.73 1.99 21.63
CA VAL A 567 6.55 1.46 22.74
C VAL A 567 6.09 0.04 23.13
N SER A 568 7.03 -0.81 23.60
CA SER A 568 6.70 -2.15 24.09
C SER A 568 6.18 -2.11 25.53
N ASP A 569 6.91 -1.41 26.40
CA ASP A 569 6.73 -1.45 27.84
C ASP A 569 6.59 -0.03 28.41
N ALA A 570 5.38 0.31 28.81
CA ALA A 570 5.07 1.54 29.52
C ALA A 570 3.91 1.28 30.49
N GLU A 571 4.00 1.82 31.71
CA GLU A 571 2.91 1.72 32.69
C GLU A 571 1.70 2.57 32.30
N GLN A 572 1.95 3.72 31.64
CA GLN A 572 0.94 4.61 31.09
C GLN A 572 1.17 4.76 29.59
N TYR A 573 0.14 4.52 28.79
CA TYR A 573 0.22 4.60 27.33
C TYR A 573 -1.13 4.90 26.70
N CYS A 574 -1.09 5.42 25.48
CA CYS A 574 -2.26 5.57 24.62
C CYS A 574 -2.47 4.28 23.81
N LEU A 575 -3.71 3.80 23.75
CA LEU A 575 -4.15 2.67 22.93
C LEU A 575 -5.36 3.13 22.10
N GLY A 576 -5.15 3.33 20.80
CA GLY A 576 -6.17 3.92 19.92
C GLY A 576 -6.51 5.36 20.31
N ASN A 577 -7.66 5.55 20.96
CA ASN A 577 -8.12 6.84 21.49
C ASN A 577 -8.16 6.91 23.03
N ASP A 578 -7.85 5.80 23.72
CA ASP A 578 -7.93 5.70 25.16
C ASP A 578 -6.56 5.78 25.81
N ILE A 579 -6.51 6.27 27.05
CA ILE A 579 -5.30 6.25 27.88
C ILE A 579 -5.43 5.14 28.92
N ILE A 580 -4.47 4.22 28.93
CA ILE A 580 -4.34 3.22 29.98
C ILE A 580 -3.63 3.85 31.18
N ASN A 581 -4.21 3.68 32.37
CA ASN A 581 -3.80 4.36 33.61
C ASN A 581 -3.79 5.89 33.50
N PRO A 582 -4.94 6.53 33.19
CA PRO A 582 -5.02 7.97 32.99
C PRO A 582 -4.70 8.75 34.28
N MET A 583 -4.14 9.95 34.13
CA MET A 583 -3.85 10.83 35.27
C MET A 583 -5.14 11.23 36.01
N LYS A 584 -5.05 11.42 37.33
CA LYS A 584 -6.19 11.87 38.14
C LYS A 584 -6.84 13.14 37.59
N SER A 585 -6.07 14.08 37.06
CA SER A 585 -6.58 15.34 36.46
C SER A 585 -7.56 15.14 35.30
N SER A 586 -7.44 14.02 34.58
CA SER A 586 -8.28 13.68 33.42
C SER A 586 -9.53 12.87 33.79
N LEU A 587 -9.57 12.30 35.00
CA LEU A 587 -10.72 11.58 35.51
C LEU A 587 -11.89 12.55 35.73
N ARG A 588 -13.10 12.10 35.40
CA ARG A 588 -14.31 12.91 35.38
C ARG A 588 -14.56 13.67 36.69
N TYR A 589 -14.34 13.02 37.83
CA TYR A 589 -14.59 13.60 39.16
C TYR A 589 -13.56 14.68 39.57
N PHE A 590 -12.38 14.67 38.97
CA PHE A 590 -11.28 15.56 39.34
C PHE A 590 -11.07 16.66 38.30
N TYR A 591 -11.62 16.51 37.09
CA TYR A 591 -11.50 17.49 36.04
C TYR A 591 -12.37 18.73 36.31
N PRO A 592 -11.79 19.94 36.45
CA PRO A 592 -12.53 21.15 36.86
C PRO A 592 -13.62 21.59 35.89
N LEU A 593 -13.52 21.22 34.60
CA LEU A 593 -14.52 21.54 33.57
C LEU A 593 -15.38 20.33 33.19
N SER A 594 -15.53 19.34 34.07
CA SER A 594 -16.39 18.17 33.81
C SER A 594 -17.82 18.54 33.44
N TRP A 595 -18.33 19.66 33.98
CA TRP A 595 -19.64 20.23 33.67
C TRP A 595 -19.83 20.59 32.18
N VAL A 596 -18.75 20.80 31.41
CA VAL A 596 -18.83 21.09 29.97
C VAL A 596 -19.28 19.85 29.19
N PHE A 597 -18.78 18.68 29.58
CA PHE A 597 -19.11 17.38 28.97
C PHE A 597 -20.33 16.73 29.62
N THR A 598 -20.53 17.04 30.90
CA THR A 598 -21.56 16.47 31.75
C THR A 598 -22.37 17.60 32.38
N SER A 599 -23.07 18.34 31.53
CA SER A 599 -23.96 19.42 31.97
C SER A 599 -25.07 18.92 32.90
N THR A 600 -25.31 19.66 33.97
CA THR A 600 -26.41 19.43 34.92
C THR A 600 -27.66 20.27 34.57
N ASN A 601 -27.65 20.99 33.45
CA ASN A 601 -28.84 21.68 32.97
C ASN A 601 -29.79 20.67 32.34
N GLN A 602 -31.03 20.65 32.82
CA GLN A 602 -32.06 19.74 32.31
C GLN A 602 -32.43 20.07 30.87
N ASP A 603 -32.72 19.03 30.09
CA ASP A 603 -33.29 19.15 28.74
C ASP A 603 -34.59 18.37 28.68
N ASN A 604 -35.69 19.06 28.38
CA ASN A 604 -37.04 18.52 28.36
C ASN A 604 -37.59 18.71 26.94
N VAL A 605 -37.43 17.70 26.09
CA VAL A 605 -37.97 17.70 24.73
C VAL A 605 -39.05 16.63 24.61
N ASN A 606 -40.18 16.99 24.00
CA ASN A 606 -41.37 16.13 23.96
C ASN A 606 -41.44 15.20 22.74
N ASN A 607 -40.62 15.41 21.70
CA ASN A 607 -40.62 14.59 20.48
C ASN A 607 -39.20 14.25 20.03
N ILE A 608 -38.92 12.96 19.91
CA ILE A 608 -37.69 12.41 19.32
C ILE A 608 -37.97 12.19 17.83
N SER A 609 -37.14 12.77 16.96
CA SER A 609 -37.23 12.52 15.52
C SER A 609 -36.35 11.34 15.11
N SER A 610 -36.80 10.56 14.12
CA SER A 610 -35.93 9.57 13.49
C SER A 610 -34.89 10.28 12.62
N ALA A 611 -33.62 9.96 12.81
CA ALA A 611 -32.57 10.38 11.90
C ALA A 611 -32.70 9.64 10.56
N VAL A 612 -32.19 10.24 9.49
CA VAL A 612 -32.07 9.60 8.18
C VAL A 612 -30.59 9.47 7.87
N PHE A 613 -30.12 8.24 7.71
CA PHE A 613 -28.75 7.97 7.31
C PHE A 613 -28.63 7.91 5.79
N ASN A 614 -27.66 8.64 5.25
CA ASN A 614 -27.33 8.57 3.82
C ASN A 614 -26.01 7.81 3.66
N ASN A 615 -26.05 6.69 2.95
CA ASN A 615 -24.86 5.90 2.67
C ASN A 615 -24.08 6.45 1.47
N HIS A 616 -23.67 7.72 1.54
CA HIS A 616 -22.79 8.34 0.54
C HIS A 616 -21.37 7.74 0.61
N ASN A 617 -20.50 8.06 -0.35
CA ASN A 617 -19.23 7.35 -0.49
C ASN A 617 -18.26 7.54 0.68
N GLY A 618 -18.35 8.63 1.46
CA GLY A 618 -17.57 8.77 2.71
C GLY A 618 -17.98 7.79 3.81
N ASN A 619 -19.29 7.56 3.97
CA ASN A 619 -19.82 6.56 4.91
C ASN A 619 -19.53 5.12 4.43
N LYS A 620 -19.65 4.85 3.12
CA LYS A 620 -19.24 3.56 2.52
C LYS A 620 -17.74 3.30 2.67
N PHE A 621 -16.91 4.34 2.48
CA PHE A 621 -15.47 4.22 2.66
C PHE A 621 -15.13 3.86 4.11
N CYS A 622 -15.79 4.50 5.10
CA CYS A 622 -15.67 4.11 6.51
C CYS A 622 -16.09 2.65 6.76
N SER A 623 -17.17 2.18 6.13
CA SER A 623 -17.64 0.78 6.23
C SER A 623 -16.62 -0.21 5.64
N PHE A 624 -15.99 0.14 4.51
CA PHE A 624 -14.90 -0.65 3.93
C PHE A 624 -13.67 -0.72 4.85
N LEU A 625 -13.32 0.39 5.50
CA LEU A 625 -12.21 0.40 6.46
C LEU A 625 -12.51 -0.55 7.64
N SER A 626 -13.73 -0.50 8.20
CA SER A 626 -14.19 -1.43 9.25
C SER A 626 -14.12 -2.90 8.80
N LEU A 627 -14.43 -3.19 7.53
CA LEU A 627 -14.30 -4.53 6.96
C LEU A 627 -12.84 -5.00 6.89
N LYS A 628 -11.90 -4.11 6.54
CA LYS A 628 -10.47 -4.43 6.44
C LYS A 628 -9.81 -4.62 7.81
N ARG A 629 -10.20 -3.83 8.82
CA ARG A 629 -9.65 -3.78 10.20
C ARG A 629 -8.17 -3.39 10.32
N GLU A 630 -7.33 -3.99 9.48
CA GLU A 630 -5.91 -3.72 9.33
C GLU A 630 -5.63 -3.44 7.85
N LEU A 631 -4.88 -2.39 7.58
CA LEU A 631 -4.51 -2.00 6.22
C LEU A 631 -3.19 -1.23 6.20
N THR A 632 -2.59 -1.11 5.03
CA THR A 632 -1.46 -0.21 4.81
C THR A 632 -1.94 1.15 4.31
N ALA A 633 -1.09 2.18 4.39
CA ALA A 633 -1.38 3.47 3.75
C ALA A 633 -1.66 3.33 2.24
N GLU A 634 -1.00 2.39 1.56
CA GLU A 634 -1.25 2.09 0.13
C GLU A 634 -2.67 1.57 -0.10
N ASP A 635 -3.10 0.58 0.70
CA ASP A 635 -4.48 0.06 0.65
C ASP A 635 -5.52 1.17 0.90
N PHE A 636 -5.25 2.06 1.86
CA PHE A 636 -6.10 3.22 2.14
C PHE A 636 -6.21 4.13 0.91
N TYR A 637 -5.08 4.48 0.29
CA TYR A 637 -5.05 5.38 -0.87
C TYR A 637 -5.74 4.77 -2.09
N GLN A 638 -5.54 3.48 -2.36
CA GLN A 638 -6.22 2.79 -3.46
C GLN A 638 -7.75 2.78 -3.25
N ALA A 639 -8.22 2.49 -2.03
CA ALA A 639 -9.63 2.52 -1.72
C ALA A 639 -10.19 3.96 -1.76
N PHE A 640 -9.47 4.94 -1.23
CA PHE A 640 -9.83 6.36 -1.30
C PHE A 640 -10.03 6.80 -2.75
N GLU A 641 -9.06 6.55 -3.62
CA GLU A 641 -9.12 6.94 -5.03
C GLU A 641 -10.25 6.23 -5.77
N PHE A 642 -10.51 4.96 -5.44
CA PHE A 642 -11.65 4.23 -5.97
C PHE A 642 -12.97 4.94 -5.62
N TYR A 643 -13.24 5.22 -4.35
CA TYR A 643 -14.46 5.92 -3.94
C TYR A 643 -14.53 7.35 -4.50
N TYR A 644 -13.39 8.04 -4.55
CA TYR A 644 -13.28 9.39 -5.09
C TYR A 644 -13.69 9.42 -6.57
N SER A 645 -13.23 8.45 -7.36
CA SER A 645 -13.60 8.30 -8.77
C SER A 645 -15.09 8.07 -9.00
N LYS A 646 -15.79 7.48 -8.02
CA LYS A 646 -17.24 7.20 -8.09
C LYS A 646 -18.08 8.40 -7.67
N GLU A 647 -17.58 9.24 -6.78
CA GLU A 647 -18.29 10.45 -6.33
C GLU A 647 -18.04 11.64 -7.25
N PHE A 648 -16.81 11.82 -7.72
CA PHE A 648 -16.38 12.99 -8.50
C PHE A 648 -16.02 12.58 -9.93
N LEU A 649 -17.02 12.61 -10.82
CA LEU A 649 -16.90 12.23 -12.24
C LEU A 649 -16.31 13.32 -13.15
N GLU A 650 -16.03 14.52 -12.62
CA GLU A 650 -15.59 15.66 -13.44
C GLU A 650 -14.16 15.46 -13.99
N PRO A 651 -13.90 15.80 -15.27
CA PRO A 651 -12.54 15.88 -15.81
C PRO A 651 -11.72 16.85 -14.96
N GLN A 652 -10.72 16.35 -14.24
CA GLN A 652 -9.96 17.12 -13.25
C GLN A 652 -9.11 18.26 -13.85
N VAL A 653 -9.16 18.46 -15.17
CA VAL A 653 -8.39 19.45 -15.93
C VAL A 653 -8.50 20.86 -15.34
N ASN A 654 -9.63 21.21 -14.72
CA ASN A 654 -9.85 22.53 -14.10
C ASN A 654 -9.91 22.54 -12.57
N SER A 655 -9.78 21.38 -11.91
CA SER A 655 -9.82 21.33 -10.45
C SER A 655 -8.43 21.70 -9.90
N GLY A 656 -8.31 22.88 -9.28
CA GLY A 656 -7.04 23.39 -8.71
C GLY A 656 -6.52 22.58 -7.50
N PHE A 657 -7.09 21.43 -7.18
CA PHE A 657 -6.75 20.61 -6.02
C PHE A 657 -5.70 19.55 -6.36
N ASN A 658 -4.86 19.23 -5.38
CA ASN A 658 -3.82 18.21 -5.49
C ASN A 658 -4.29 16.91 -4.81
N LEU A 659 -4.54 15.86 -5.62
CA LEU A 659 -5.08 14.59 -5.13
C LEU A 659 -4.13 13.89 -4.14
N SER A 660 -2.80 13.95 -4.36
CA SER A 660 -1.81 13.40 -3.42
C SER A 660 -1.91 14.04 -2.05
N LYS A 661 -2.03 15.37 -1.99
CA LYS A 661 -2.22 16.12 -0.73
C LYS A 661 -3.56 15.80 -0.07
N LEU A 662 -4.60 15.64 -0.88
CA LEU A 662 -5.97 15.36 -0.42
C LEU A 662 -6.08 13.99 0.27
N LYS A 663 -5.61 12.91 -0.37
CA LYS A 663 -5.67 11.56 0.20
C LYS A 663 -4.85 11.42 1.48
N ARG A 664 -3.68 12.06 1.55
CA ARG A 664 -2.84 12.14 2.77
C ARG A 664 -3.53 12.91 3.89
N SER A 665 -4.20 14.01 3.56
CA SER A 665 -4.96 14.80 4.53
C SER A 665 -6.17 14.02 5.06
N SER A 666 -6.87 13.30 4.19
CA SER A 666 -7.99 12.42 4.56
C SER A 666 -7.54 11.35 5.58
N LEU A 667 -6.45 10.63 5.30
CA LEU A 667 -5.89 9.64 6.24
C LEU A 667 -5.60 10.23 7.63
N GLY A 668 -4.96 11.41 7.67
CA GLY A 668 -4.71 12.11 8.93
C GLY A 668 -5.99 12.49 9.67
N PHE A 669 -7.03 12.95 8.96
CA PHE A 669 -8.31 13.26 9.59
C PHE A 669 -9.06 12.04 10.09
N TYR A 670 -9.01 10.90 9.40
CA TYR A 670 -9.56 9.64 9.91
C TYR A 670 -8.89 9.19 11.22
N ASP A 671 -7.58 9.40 11.37
CA ASP A 671 -6.85 9.18 12.63
C ASP A 671 -7.34 10.16 13.73
N PHE A 672 -7.46 11.45 13.38
CA PHE A 672 -7.77 12.48 14.37
C PHE A 672 -9.23 12.54 14.81
N ILE A 673 -10.19 12.16 13.97
CA ILE A 673 -11.60 11.98 14.38
C ILE A 673 -11.83 10.67 15.14
N GLY A 674 -10.79 9.84 15.32
CA GLY A 674 -10.83 8.65 16.15
C GLY A 674 -11.34 7.38 15.47
N ILE A 675 -11.41 7.32 14.13
CA ILE A 675 -11.85 6.10 13.42
C ILE A 675 -10.73 5.06 13.37
N LEU A 676 -9.49 5.49 13.13
CA LEU A 676 -8.32 4.61 13.00
C LEU A 676 -7.13 5.10 13.84
N ASP A 677 -6.12 4.25 13.99
CA ASP A 677 -4.79 4.60 14.46
C ASP A 677 -3.78 4.38 13.33
N TYR A 678 -3.17 5.47 12.87
CA TYR A 678 -2.16 5.45 11.81
C TYR A 678 -0.75 5.52 12.39
N ASP A 679 0.10 4.58 12.02
CA ASP A 679 1.52 4.63 12.34
C ASP A 679 2.36 5.19 11.19
N TYR A 680 3.00 6.34 11.39
CA TYR A 680 3.77 7.03 10.36
C TYR A 680 5.06 6.30 9.98
N GLU A 681 5.64 5.52 10.89
CA GLU A 681 6.90 4.81 10.67
C GLU A 681 6.68 3.53 9.85
N THR A 682 5.79 2.64 10.32
CA THR A 682 5.48 1.38 9.63
C THR A 682 4.48 1.56 8.49
N LYS A 683 3.78 2.70 8.43
CA LYS A 683 2.66 2.99 7.52
C LYS A 683 1.50 2.01 7.67
N SER A 684 1.41 1.37 8.83
CA SER A 684 0.29 0.49 9.18
C SER A 684 -0.87 1.32 9.71
N ILE A 685 -2.07 0.83 9.44
CA ILE A 685 -3.33 1.41 9.88
C ILE A 685 -4.12 0.31 10.56
N VAL A 686 -4.60 0.60 11.77
CA VAL A 686 -5.49 -0.28 12.52
C VAL A 686 -6.75 0.50 12.85
N ILE A 687 -7.92 -0.09 12.62
CA ILE A 687 -9.20 0.56 12.92
C ILE A 687 -9.50 0.44 14.43
N ASN A 688 -9.94 1.52 15.08
CA ASN A 688 -10.33 1.49 16.49
C ASN A 688 -11.70 0.79 16.63
N PRO A 689 -11.99 0.10 17.75
CA PRO A 689 -13.33 -0.45 17.96
C PRO A 689 -14.39 0.65 18.14
N PRO A 690 -15.68 0.36 17.89
CA PRO A 690 -16.77 1.30 18.11
C PRO A 690 -16.82 1.75 19.57
N GLN A 691 -16.91 3.06 19.80
CA GLN A 691 -16.91 3.65 21.14
C GLN A 691 -17.78 4.91 21.21
N PHE A 692 -18.52 5.07 22.31
CA PHE A 692 -19.18 6.31 22.70
C PHE A 692 -18.32 7.11 23.68
N VAL A 693 -18.09 8.38 23.34
CA VAL A 693 -17.36 9.34 24.19
C VAL A 693 -18.20 10.59 24.43
N PHE A 694 -18.17 11.15 25.63
CA PHE A 694 -18.86 12.42 25.90
C PHE A 694 -18.27 13.55 25.07
N ILE A 695 -19.14 14.42 24.56
CA ILE A 695 -18.73 15.69 23.93
C ILE A 695 -19.39 16.88 24.64
N PRO A 696 -18.81 18.08 24.55
CA PRO A 696 -19.38 19.28 25.15
C PRO A 696 -20.85 19.51 24.80
N THR A 697 -21.69 19.79 25.81
CA THR A 697 -23.10 20.17 25.62
C THR A 697 -23.57 21.13 26.71
N VAL A 698 -24.52 21.99 26.39
CA VAL A 698 -25.08 22.98 27.33
C VAL A 698 -26.19 22.38 28.20
N LYS A 699 -26.93 21.38 27.70
CA LYS A 699 -28.05 20.71 28.39
C LYS A 699 -28.02 19.20 28.15
N GLY A 700 -28.49 18.42 29.13
CA GLY A 700 -28.49 16.96 29.10
C GLY A 700 -27.08 16.37 28.97
N ARG A 701 -26.99 15.20 28.33
CA ARG A 701 -25.71 14.61 27.86
C ARG A 701 -25.70 14.44 26.36
N LYS A 702 -24.50 14.49 25.79
CA LYS A 702 -24.26 14.19 24.39
C LYS A 702 -23.02 13.33 24.25
N VAL A 703 -23.12 12.26 23.45
CA VAL A 703 -21.99 11.40 23.11
C VAL A 703 -21.76 11.38 21.59
N LEU A 704 -20.52 11.15 21.21
CA LEU A 704 -20.06 10.94 19.84
C LEU A 704 -19.72 9.46 19.65
N LEU A 705 -20.16 8.88 18.53
CA LEU A 705 -19.68 7.58 18.08
C LEU A 705 -18.34 7.75 17.34
N ILE A 706 -17.30 7.09 17.84
CA ILE A 706 -15.97 6.99 17.21
C ILE A 706 -15.61 5.52 16.94
N GLY A 707 -14.52 5.30 16.22
CA GLY A 707 -14.05 3.97 15.83
C GLY A 707 -14.84 3.34 14.68
N ALA A 708 -14.73 2.02 14.56
CA ALA A 708 -15.32 1.24 13.49
C ALA A 708 -16.84 1.43 13.45
N ARG A 709 -17.36 1.56 12.25
CA ARG A 709 -18.80 1.65 11.97
C ARG A 709 -19.10 1.21 10.56
N ASP A 710 -20.28 0.65 10.39
CA ASP A 710 -20.86 0.24 9.10
C ASP A 710 -22.34 0.65 9.06
N ALA A 711 -22.94 0.60 7.87
CA ALA A 711 -24.33 1.00 7.69
C ALA A 711 -25.29 0.23 8.61
N ALA A 712 -25.11 -1.09 8.75
CA ALA A 712 -25.95 -1.93 9.61
C ALA A 712 -25.93 -1.47 11.07
N MET A 713 -24.76 -1.17 11.64
CA MET A 713 -24.64 -0.65 13.00
C MET A 713 -25.35 0.70 13.17
N ILE A 714 -25.24 1.59 12.19
CA ILE A 714 -25.88 2.92 12.28
C ILE A 714 -27.40 2.80 12.19
N GLU A 715 -27.93 1.96 11.31
CA GLU A 715 -29.37 1.70 11.24
C GLU A 715 -29.91 1.09 12.54
N ILE A 716 -29.15 0.17 13.16
CA ILE A 716 -29.51 -0.36 14.49
C ILE A 716 -29.54 0.78 15.52
N ILE A 717 -28.53 1.66 15.57
CA ILE A 717 -28.52 2.83 16.47
C ILE A 717 -29.75 3.73 16.25
N ILE A 718 -30.10 4.03 14.99
CA ILE A 718 -31.26 4.87 14.64
C ILE A 718 -32.56 4.24 15.12
N SER A 719 -32.70 2.91 14.98
CA SER A 719 -33.89 2.20 15.43
C SER A 719 -34.00 2.06 16.95
N LYS A 720 -32.87 1.85 17.64
CA LYS A 720 -32.82 1.53 19.07
C LYS A 720 -32.73 2.73 19.99
N ALA A 721 -32.02 3.79 19.60
CA ALA A 721 -31.87 4.97 20.45
C ALA A 721 -33.21 5.59 20.90
N PRO A 722 -34.25 5.71 20.04
CA PRO A 722 -35.56 6.23 20.46
C PRO A 722 -36.27 5.35 21.50
N GLU A 723 -36.05 4.03 21.51
CA GLU A 723 -36.60 3.10 22.52
C GLU A 723 -36.09 3.44 23.93
N HIS A 724 -34.88 4.02 24.02
CA HIS A 724 -34.25 4.50 25.24
C HIS A 724 -34.49 6.00 25.50
N GLY A 725 -35.35 6.66 24.73
CA GLY A 725 -35.57 8.11 24.88
C GLY A 725 -34.41 8.99 24.39
N LEU A 726 -33.56 8.47 23.50
CA LEU A 726 -32.39 9.17 22.97
C LEU A 726 -32.62 9.69 21.54
N GLN A 727 -32.04 10.85 21.22
CA GLN A 727 -32.05 11.43 19.88
C GLN A 727 -30.74 11.17 19.15
N VAL A 728 -30.82 10.56 17.96
CA VAL A 728 -29.68 10.44 17.05
C VAL A 728 -29.60 11.69 16.18
N GLU A 729 -28.42 12.26 16.07
CA GLU A 729 -28.11 13.40 15.22
C GLU A 729 -26.96 13.01 14.28
N ILE A 730 -27.19 13.14 12.97
CA ILE A 730 -26.22 12.84 11.91
C ILE A 730 -25.86 14.15 11.23
N THR A 731 -24.59 14.54 11.36
CA THR A 731 -24.09 15.82 10.87
C THR A 731 -23.06 15.59 9.78
N LYS A 732 -23.31 16.13 8.59
CA LYS A 732 -22.34 16.12 7.50
C LYS A 732 -21.10 16.92 7.85
N GLN A 733 -19.96 16.49 7.32
CA GLN A 733 -18.73 17.26 7.38
C GLN A 733 -18.88 18.58 6.61
N PHE A 734 -18.05 19.57 6.93
CA PHE A 734 -18.09 20.87 6.25
C PHE A 734 -17.89 20.72 4.73
N PRO A 735 -18.53 21.57 3.89
CA PRO A 735 -18.38 21.52 2.43
C PRO A 735 -16.92 21.61 1.97
N SER A 736 -16.06 22.33 2.71
CA SER A 736 -14.63 22.41 2.42
C SER A 736 -13.90 21.06 2.45
N ASN A 737 -14.49 20.05 3.12
CA ASN A 737 -13.95 18.72 3.33
C ASN A 737 -14.66 17.65 2.49
N GLU A 738 -15.63 18.02 1.64
CA GLU A 738 -16.42 17.07 0.83
C GLU A 738 -15.54 16.10 0.04
N ARG A 739 -14.47 16.61 -0.57
CA ARG A 739 -13.51 15.83 -1.37
C ARG A 739 -12.64 14.88 -0.54
N MET A 740 -12.65 14.98 0.79
CA MET A 740 -11.84 14.10 1.66
C MET A 740 -12.53 12.78 2.01
N LEU A 741 -13.74 12.52 1.50
CA LEU A 741 -14.49 11.28 1.74
C LEU A 741 -14.64 10.95 3.23
N LEU A 742 -14.73 11.98 4.08
CA LEU A 742 -14.87 11.78 5.51
C LEU A 742 -16.31 11.32 5.83
N PRO A 743 -16.49 10.46 6.85
CA PRO A 743 -17.80 9.99 7.24
C PRO A 743 -18.54 11.01 8.09
N ASP A 744 -19.87 10.94 8.12
CA ASP A 744 -20.73 11.83 8.90
C ASP A 744 -20.44 11.72 10.40
N ALA A 745 -20.54 12.81 11.15
CA ALA A 745 -20.48 12.77 12.62
C ALA A 745 -21.81 12.24 13.17
N ILE A 746 -21.75 11.18 13.97
CA ILE A 746 -22.93 10.55 14.57
C ILE A 746 -22.89 10.82 16.07
N THR A 747 -23.87 11.57 16.54
CA THR A 747 -23.99 11.92 17.95
C THR A 747 -25.33 11.48 18.51
N ILE A 748 -25.33 11.12 19.80
CA ILE A 748 -26.51 10.69 20.51
C ILE A 748 -26.73 11.66 21.66
N LYS A 749 -27.87 12.32 21.64
CA LYS A 749 -28.30 13.26 22.66
C LYS A 749 -29.31 12.60 23.58
N SER A 750 -29.11 12.79 24.87
CA SER A 750 -30.06 12.35 25.90
C SER A 750 -30.84 13.53 26.45
N PHE A 751 -32.09 13.25 26.82
CA PHE A 751 -32.97 14.18 27.51
C PHE A 751 -33.17 13.63 28.91
N GLY A 752 -33.12 14.48 29.92
CA GLY A 752 -33.12 13.97 31.28
C GLY A 752 -32.98 15.03 32.35
N SER A 753 -33.43 14.64 33.53
CA SER A 753 -33.39 15.44 34.75
C SER A 753 -32.39 14.85 35.74
N ASN A 754 -32.35 15.35 36.98
CA ASN A 754 -31.42 14.81 37.96
C ASN A 754 -31.74 13.33 38.32
N THR A 755 -32.99 12.87 38.18
CA THR A 755 -33.41 11.51 38.59
C THR A 755 -32.87 10.40 37.68
N ASP A 756 -32.63 10.70 36.42
CA ASP A 756 -32.08 9.78 35.41
C ASP A 756 -30.57 10.00 35.16
N ASN A 757 -29.92 10.80 36.02
CA ASN A 757 -28.54 11.26 35.83
C ASN A 757 -28.35 12.01 34.50
N TYR A 758 -29.32 12.88 34.18
CA TYR A 758 -29.36 13.70 32.97
C TYR A 758 -29.35 12.88 31.68
N GLY A 759 -29.91 11.67 31.71
CA GLY A 759 -30.02 10.74 30.57
C GLY A 759 -28.79 9.85 30.33
N GLU A 760 -27.80 9.87 31.21
CA GLU A 760 -26.60 9.03 31.09
C GLU A 760 -26.90 7.53 31.25
N LYS A 761 -27.88 7.17 32.08
CA LYS A 761 -28.30 5.77 32.27
C LYS A 761 -28.81 5.18 30.96
N ASP A 762 -29.54 5.97 30.18
CA ASP A 762 -30.13 5.54 28.92
C ASP A 762 -29.06 5.37 27.84
N ILE A 763 -28.08 6.28 27.79
CA ILE A 763 -26.90 6.14 26.92
C ILE A 763 -26.15 4.84 27.23
N LYS A 764 -25.94 4.54 28.53
CA LYS A 764 -25.28 3.31 28.95
C LYS A 764 -26.09 2.07 28.57
N ALA A 765 -27.40 2.08 28.76
CA ALA A 765 -28.27 0.98 28.38
C ALA A 765 -28.21 0.68 26.88
N LEU A 766 -28.22 1.73 26.04
CA LEU A 766 -28.01 1.59 24.59
C LEU A 766 -26.63 1.01 24.26
N ALA A 767 -25.56 1.52 24.90
CA ALA A 767 -24.21 1.03 24.67
C ALA A 767 -24.05 -0.46 25.01
N ASP A 768 -24.62 -0.90 26.14
CA ASP A 768 -24.62 -2.28 26.58
C ASP A 768 -25.43 -3.19 25.62
N GLU A 769 -26.59 -2.74 25.13
CA GLU A 769 -27.40 -3.47 24.14
C GLU A 769 -26.66 -3.67 22.81
N LEU A 770 -25.92 -2.64 22.37
CA LEU A 770 -25.17 -2.66 21.10
C LEU A 770 -23.77 -3.28 21.21
N GLN A 771 -23.31 -3.62 22.42
CA GLN A 771 -21.93 -4.03 22.71
C GLN A 771 -20.89 -2.99 22.25
N VAL A 772 -21.22 -1.69 22.39
CA VAL A 772 -20.34 -0.57 22.07
C VAL A 772 -19.66 -0.07 23.35
N LYS A 773 -18.35 0.18 23.29
CA LYS A 773 -17.60 0.69 24.45
C LYS A 773 -18.12 2.06 24.87
N PHE A 774 -18.30 2.32 26.16
CA PHE A 774 -18.70 3.62 26.68
C PHE A 774 -17.75 4.11 27.77
N SER A 775 -17.15 5.29 27.58
CA SER A 775 -16.22 5.89 28.54
C SER A 775 -16.94 6.85 29.49
N SER A 776 -17.27 6.37 30.70
CA SER A 776 -17.95 7.17 31.75
C SER A 776 -17.04 7.80 32.79
N ASP A 777 -15.87 7.21 33.03
CA ASP A 777 -15.03 7.49 34.21
C ASP A 777 -14.03 8.63 33.97
N TYR A 778 -13.71 8.89 32.71
CA TYR A 778 -12.81 9.95 32.27
C TYR A 778 -13.20 10.41 30.86
N PHE A 779 -12.64 11.55 30.44
CA PHE A 779 -12.87 12.09 29.11
C PHE A 779 -11.65 11.81 28.23
N PRO A 780 -11.75 10.96 27.18
CA PRO A 780 -10.62 10.63 26.32
C PRO A 780 -9.92 11.86 25.73
N GLN A 781 -10.69 12.89 25.37
CA GLN A 781 -10.16 14.16 24.86
C GLN A 781 -9.24 14.86 25.86
N ILE A 782 -9.63 14.87 27.13
CA ILE A 782 -8.85 15.47 28.21
C ILE A 782 -7.66 14.59 28.57
N ALA A 783 -7.86 13.27 28.61
CA ALA A 783 -6.79 12.33 28.91
C ALA A 783 -5.68 12.37 27.85
N LEU A 784 -6.02 12.46 26.56
CA LEU A 784 -5.06 12.64 25.47
C LEU A 784 -4.26 13.95 25.61
N TYR A 785 -4.95 15.04 25.94
CA TYR A 785 -4.32 16.34 26.19
C TYR A 785 -3.38 16.29 27.41
N ASP A 786 -3.84 15.76 28.54
CA ASP A 786 -3.07 15.67 29.78
C ASP A 786 -1.84 14.78 29.59
N PHE A 787 -2.01 13.62 28.93
CA PHE A 787 -0.98 12.63 28.65
C PHE A 787 0.09 13.13 27.66
N SER A 788 -0.29 13.94 26.67
CA SER A 788 0.66 14.48 25.69
C SER A 788 1.77 15.27 26.38
N ALA A 789 3.01 15.14 25.94
CA ALA A 789 4.11 15.99 26.41
C ALA A 789 3.84 17.47 26.14
N ASP A 790 4.60 18.34 26.81
CA ASP A 790 4.75 19.73 26.41
C ASP A 790 6.04 19.98 25.59
N ILE A 791 6.15 21.17 25.02
CA ILE A 791 7.26 21.56 24.15
C ILE A 791 8.61 21.57 24.87
N TYR A 792 8.64 21.80 26.19
CA TYR A 792 9.89 21.80 26.97
C TYR A 792 10.34 20.36 27.24
N ASP A 793 9.42 19.49 27.62
CA ASP A 793 9.67 18.05 27.74
C ASP A 793 10.20 17.51 26.40
N TYR A 794 9.56 17.90 25.29
CA TYR A 794 9.99 17.50 23.96
C TYR A 794 11.42 17.96 23.63
N GLU A 795 11.75 19.24 23.84
CA GLU A 795 13.11 19.77 23.62
C GLU A 795 14.17 19.03 24.47
N ASN A 796 13.83 18.62 25.70
CA ASN A 796 14.73 17.86 26.58
C ASN A 796 15.01 16.43 26.09
N THR A 797 14.18 15.90 25.19
CA THR A 797 14.40 14.56 24.60
C THR A 797 15.23 14.58 23.32
N LEU A 798 15.56 15.77 22.79
CA LEU A 798 16.33 15.88 21.56
C LEU A 798 17.75 15.34 21.75
N GLN A 799 18.10 14.34 20.95
CA GLN A 799 19.43 13.74 20.94
C GLN A 799 20.24 14.29 19.77
N ILE A 800 21.49 14.64 20.05
CA ILE A 800 22.46 15.00 19.02
C ILE A 800 22.72 13.78 18.14
N THR A 801 22.82 13.99 16.84
CA THR A 801 23.12 12.96 15.87
C THR A 801 24.44 13.24 15.18
N ASP A 802 25.25 12.19 14.98
CA ASP A 802 26.52 12.26 14.23
C ASP A 802 26.31 12.34 12.70
N GLU A 803 25.06 12.46 12.25
CA GLU A 803 24.70 12.47 10.84
C GLU A 803 25.04 13.82 10.19
N LYS A 804 25.81 13.76 9.10
CA LYS A 804 26.10 14.93 8.27
C LYS A 804 24.87 15.34 7.47
N ASP A 805 24.84 16.61 7.05
CA ASP A 805 23.94 17.09 6.01
C ASP A 805 24.08 16.19 4.77
N TYR A 806 22.96 15.88 4.11
CA TYR A 806 22.97 14.97 2.97
C TYR A 806 23.44 15.65 1.66
N ASP A 807 23.73 16.96 1.69
CA ASP A 807 24.24 17.76 0.55
C ASP A 807 23.34 17.76 -0.71
N TRP A 808 22.04 17.45 -0.57
CA TRP A 808 21.06 17.46 -1.66
C TRP A 808 19.79 18.25 -1.29
N ALA A 809 18.91 18.43 -2.28
CA ALA A 809 17.67 19.21 -2.21
C ALA A 809 16.88 19.00 -0.90
N ARG A 810 16.73 20.09 -0.13
CA ARG A 810 16.07 20.10 1.18
C ARG A 810 14.94 21.13 1.18
N LYS A 811 14.06 21.06 2.17
CA LYS A 811 13.14 22.16 2.46
C LYS A 811 13.42 22.74 3.84
N ILE A 812 13.37 24.07 3.96
CA ILE A 812 13.59 24.78 5.23
C ILE A 812 12.27 25.38 5.66
N PHE A 813 11.91 25.19 6.93
CA PHE A 813 10.69 25.77 7.47
C PHE A 813 10.83 27.29 7.61
N ASN A 814 9.86 28.02 7.08
CA ASN A 814 9.82 29.47 7.12
C ASN A 814 8.74 29.94 8.11
N PRO A 815 9.10 30.63 9.21
CA PRO A 815 8.16 31.07 10.23
C PRO A 815 7.24 32.22 9.79
N GLU A 816 7.47 32.87 8.64
CA GLU A 816 6.58 33.90 8.08
C GLU A 816 5.43 33.28 7.27
N THR A 817 5.79 32.36 6.37
CA THR A 817 4.86 31.68 5.47
C THR A 817 4.21 30.46 6.11
N LEU A 818 4.80 29.95 7.20
CA LEU A 818 4.42 28.71 7.90
C LEU A 818 4.55 27.47 7.01
N GLY A 819 5.36 27.57 5.94
CA GLY A 819 5.60 26.54 4.95
C GLY A 819 7.03 25.99 5.01
N PHE A 820 7.25 24.89 4.31
CA PHE A 820 8.59 24.36 4.04
C PHE A 820 8.99 24.80 2.62
N ASP A 821 9.95 25.72 2.53
CA ASP A 821 10.39 26.32 1.27
C ASP A 821 11.57 25.53 0.68
N LYS A 822 11.59 25.34 -0.65
CA LYS A 822 12.67 24.62 -1.33
C LYS A 822 14.00 25.35 -1.16
N ASN A 823 15.04 24.61 -0.81
CA ASN A 823 16.40 25.11 -0.74
C ASN A 823 17.36 24.14 -1.48
N GLU A 824 17.97 24.62 -2.55
CA GLU A 824 18.93 23.88 -3.38
C GLU A 824 20.37 24.40 -3.23
N THR A 825 20.58 25.40 -2.37
CA THR A 825 21.92 25.95 -2.14
C THR A 825 22.80 24.92 -1.43
N PRO A 826 24.11 24.86 -1.71
CA PRO A 826 25.01 23.91 -1.03
C PRO A 826 25.06 24.11 0.49
N SER A 827 24.93 25.35 0.96
CA SER A 827 24.89 25.71 2.38
C SER A 827 23.54 26.28 2.79
N PHE A 828 23.28 26.29 4.09
CA PHE A 828 22.14 26.93 4.75
C PHE A 828 22.56 27.34 6.17
N ASP A 829 21.69 28.09 6.87
CA ASP A 829 21.97 28.55 8.23
C ASP A 829 21.85 27.42 9.26
N LYS A 830 22.97 27.04 9.87
CA LYS A 830 23.04 26.00 10.91
C LYS A 830 22.93 26.55 12.33
N THR A 831 22.79 27.88 12.50
CA THR A 831 22.57 28.49 13.82
C THR A 831 21.18 28.13 14.35
N PHE A 832 20.16 28.20 13.50
CA PHE A 832 18.84 27.63 13.75
C PHE A 832 18.09 27.34 12.44
N SER A 833 17.83 26.07 12.11
CA SER A 833 17.02 25.69 10.95
C SER A 833 16.28 24.37 11.16
N LEU A 834 14.96 24.38 10.91
CA LEU A 834 14.17 23.15 10.80
C LEU A 834 14.11 22.72 9.34
N ILE A 835 14.56 21.50 9.06
CA ILE A 835 14.75 20.97 7.71
C ILE A 835 13.90 19.73 7.49
N GLU A 836 13.35 19.59 6.29
CA GLU A 836 12.75 18.37 5.78
C GLU A 836 13.60 17.81 4.63
N TYR A 837 14.00 16.55 4.75
CA TYR A 837 14.61 15.74 3.69
C TYR A 837 13.63 14.66 3.23
N LYS A 838 13.54 14.44 1.92
CA LYS A 838 12.70 13.38 1.31
C LYS A 838 13.55 12.20 0.81
N LEU A 839 13.89 11.27 1.70
CA LEU A 839 14.82 10.18 1.40
C LEU A 839 14.32 9.20 0.34
N ASN A 840 13.01 8.97 0.25
CA ASN A 840 12.36 8.22 -0.83
C ASN A 840 10.89 8.68 -0.95
N GLU A 841 10.06 7.99 -1.72
CA GLU A 841 8.64 8.34 -1.91
C GLU A 841 7.88 8.61 -0.61
N TYR A 842 8.18 7.82 0.43
CA TYR A 842 7.41 7.80 1.67
C TYR A 842 8.20 8.13 2.94
N THR A 843 9.53 8.13 2.88
CA THR A 843 10.37 8.43 4.04
C THR A 843 10.78 9.89 3.99
N TYR A 844 10.20 10.65 4.91
CA TYR A 844 10.64 12.00 5.22
C TYR A 844 11.45 11.95 6.52
N GLN A 845 12.55 12.69 6.54
CA GLN A 845 13.29 12.93 7.77
C GLN A 845 13.25 14.42 8.07
N HIS A 846 13.02 14.74 9.34
CA HIS A 846 13.00 16.10 9.83
C HIS A 846 14.14 16.29 10.80
N LYS A 847 14.95 17.32 10.56
CA LYS A 847 16.12 17.62 11.39
C LYS A 847 16.05 19.06 11.86
N LEU A 848 16.45 19.29 13.11
CA LEU A 848 16.67 20.62 13.66
C LEU A 848 18.17 20.86 13.76
N TRP A 849 18.66 21.89 13.10
CA TRP A 849 19.99 22.44 13.34
C TRP A 849 19.88 23.54 14.36
N LYS A 850 20.72 23.49 15.40
CA LYS A 850 20.81 24.50 16.45
C LYS A 850 22.25 24.57 16.93
N ASP A 851 22.84 25.76 16.94
CA ASP A 851 24.22 25.98 17.42
C ASP A 851 25.28 25.10 16.70
N ASN A 852 25.05 24.77 15.42
CA ASN A 852 25.81 23.81 14.60
C ASN A 852 25.68 22.33 14.97
N ASP A 853 24.89 21.98 15.97
CA ASP A 853 24.52 20.61 16.28
C ASP A 853 23.24 20.20 15.54
N CYS A 854 23.15 18.92 15.19
CA CYS A 854 22.03 18.36 14.43
C CYS A 854 21.23 17.39 15.31
N TYR A 855 19.92 17.63 15.39
CA TYR A 855 18.98 16.86 16.19
C TYR A 855 17.92 16.22 15.29
N GLN A 856 17.54 14.98 15.59
CA GLN A 856 16.34 14.36 15.00
C GLN A 856 15.09 14.92 15.67
N ILE A 857 14.08 15.24 14.88
CA ILE A 857 12.87 15.91 15.38
C ILE A 857 11.62 15.43 14.63
N ASP A 858 10.48 15.42 15.30
CA ASP A 858 9.17 15.24 14.69
C ASP A 858 8.77 16.50 13.93
N LYS A 859 8.11 16.33 12.78
CA LYS A 859 7.69 17.43 11.91
C LYS A 859 6.80 18.45 12.61
N ASN A 860 5.81 17.98 13.36
CA ASN A 860 4.78 18.85 13.93
C ASN A 860 5.31 19.52 15.20
N TRP A 861 5.98 18.77 16.07
CA TRP A 861 6.70 19.35 17.20
C TRP A 861 7.76 20.37 16.77
N GLY A 862 8.57 20.04 15.76
CA GLY A 862 9.61 20.92 15.23
C GLY A 862 9.09 22.26 14.75
N ARG A 863 7.90 22.30 14.11
CA ARG A 863 7.25 23.57 13.71
C ARG A 863 6.98 24.47 14.91
N PHE A 864 6.47 23.92 16.02
CA PHE A 864 6.21 24.72 17.23
C PHE A 864 7.51 25.12 17.95
N VAL A 865 8.56 24.28 17.91
CA VAL A 865 9.90 24.67 18.39
C VAL A 865 10.44 25.85 17.59
N ALA A 866 10.31 25.83 16.26
CA ALA A 866 10.70 26.94 15.41
C ALA A 866 9.89 28.22 15.68
N LEU A 867 8.57 28.11 15.84
CA LEU A 867 7.71 29.26 16.19
C LEU A 867 8.07 29.86 17.57
N LYS A 868 8.36 29.01 18.55
CA LYS A 868 8.83 29.43 19.89
C LYS A 868 10.17 30.17 19.78
N HIS A 869 11.13 29.64 19.03
CA HIS A 869 12.44 30.27 18.81
C HIS A 869 12.30 31.67 18.19
N HIS A 870 11.40 31.82 17.21
CA HIS A 870 11.13 33.11 16.55
C HIS A 870 10.07 33.97 17.27
N ASN A 871 9.61 33.57 18.47
CA ASN A 871 8.59 34.26 19.26
C ASN A 871 7.30 34.60 18.49
N LYS A 872 6.77 33.62 17.75
CA LYS A 872 5.58 33.80 16.91
C LYS A 872 4.36 33.06 17.43
N ASN A 873 3.27 33.80 17.54
CA ASN A 873 1.94 33.28 17.86
C ASN A 873 1.09 33.25 16.59
N VAL A 874 0.56 32.09 16.23
CA VAL A 874 -0.15 31.90 14.96
C VAL A 874 -1.59 31.38 15.12
N ILE A 875 -1.98 31.04 16.35
CA ILE A 875 -3.30 30.49 16.68
C ILE A 875 -4.29 31.63 16.89
N LEU A 876 -5.45 31.56 16.24
CA LEU A 876 -6.53 32.52 16.43
C LEU A 876 -7.65 31.88 17.25
N PHE A 877 -8.24 32.61 18.18
CA PHE A 877 -9.32 32.12 19.02
C PHE A 877 -10.51 33.06 18.99
N ASP A 878 -11.67 32.53 18.64
CA ASP A 878 -12.96 33.22 18.73
C ASP A 878 -13.63 32.84 20.05
N ARG A 879 -13.44 33.70 21.05
CA ARG A 879 -14.02 33.49 22.38
C ARG A 879 -15.54 33.57 22.40
N ARG A 880 -16.17 34.28 21.45
CA ARG A 880 -17.63 34.46 21.41
C ARG A 880 -18.31 33.21 20.89
N ASN A 881 -17.73 32.60 19.87
CA ASN A 881 -18.29 31.43 19.21
C ASN A 881 -17.65 30.11 19.65
N ASN A 882 -16.67 30.14 20.57
CA ASN A 882 -15.87 28.98 20.99
C ASN A 882 -15.27 28.25 19.79
N LYS A 883 -14.59 29.00 18.92
CA LYS A 883 -13.88 28.44 17.76
C LYS A 883 -12.40 28.73 17.86
N VAL A 884 -11.57 27.84 17.33
CA VAL A 884 -10.14 28.09 17.18
C VAL A 884 -9.74 27.87 15.74
N ALA A 885 -8.92 28.76 15.20
CA ALA A 885 -8.36 28.65 13.86
C ALA A 885 -6.85 28.42 13.95
N ILE A 886 -6.41 27.32 13.33
CA ILE A 886 -5.01 26.88 13.28
C ILE A 886 -4.53 26.96 11.83
N PRO A 887 -3.42 27.64 11.52
CA PRO A 887 -2.94 27.72 10.14
C PRO A 887 -2.68 26.32 9.55
N ILE A 888 -3.01 26.13 8.28
CA ILE A 888 -2.81 24.83 7.59
C ILE A 888 -1.33 24.38 7.59
N GLY A 889 -0.40 25.33 7.60
CA GLY A 889 1.04 25.10 7.62
C GLY A 889 1.58 24.55 8.96
N THR A 890 0.81 24.70 10.05
CA THR A 890 1.21 24.36 11.43
C THR A 890 0.18 23.45 12.10
N PRO A 891 -0.04 22.22 11.58
CA PRO A 891 -0.91 21.24 12.23
C PRO A 891 -0.34 20.82 13.59
N LEU A 892 -1.23 20.49 14.53
CA LEU A 892 -0.85 20.08 15.89
C LEU A 892 -0.19 18.70 15.91
N PRO A 893 0.66 18.41 16.91
CA PRO A 893 1.11 17.05 17.22
C PRO A 893 -0.07 16.08 17.36
N LYS A 894 0.16 14.79 17.05
CA LYS A 894 -0.90 13.77 16.89
C LYS A 894 -1.90 13.72 18.05
N LEU A 895 -1.42 13.56 19.29
CA LEU A 895 -2.30 13.44 20.46
C LEU A 895 -3.13 14.70 20.71
N LEU A 896 -2.54 15.89 20.49
CA LEU A 896 -3.24 17.17 20.61
C LEU A 896 -4.26 17.37 19.48
N SER A 897 -3.97 16.92 18.26
CA SER A 897 -4.92 16.89 17.14
C SER A 897 -6.13 16.00 17.45
N LYS A 898 -5.91 14.81 18.02
CA LYS A 898 -7.00 13.93 18.48
C LYS A 898 -7.83 14.61 19.58
N ALA A 899 -7.16 15.14 20.60
CA ALA A 899 -7.82 15.78 21.74
C ALA A 899 -8.80 16.88 21.32
N ILE A 900 -8.42 17.73 20.34
CA ILE A 900 -9.28 18.81 19.86
C ILE A 900 -10.41 18.33 18.93
N MET A 901 -10.13 17.41 18.00
CA MET A 901 -11.13 16.97 17.01
C MET A 901 -12.25 16.14 17.64
N LEU A 902 -11.93 15.38 18.70
CA LEU A 902 -12.91 14.61 19.46
C LEU A 902 -13.87 15.46 20.31
N LEU A 903 -13.71 16.80 20.36
CA LEU A 903 -14.69 17.70 21.00
C LEU A 903 -15.96 17.91 20.16
N SER A 904 -15.93 17.58 18.86
CA SER A 904 -17.11 17.69 17.98
C SER A 904 -17.33 16.46 17.10
N GLY A 905 -16.25 15.72 16.78
CA GLY A 905 -16.29 14.66 15.75
C GLY A 905 -16.29 15.19 14.32
N LEU A 906 -16.18 16.51 14.14
CA LEU A 906 -16.08 17.15 12.83
C LEU A 906 -14.62 17.44 12.50
N ALA A 907 -14.23 17.18 11.25
CA ALA A 907 -13.00 17.72 10.71
C ALA A 907 -13.12 19.25 10.61
N PRO A 908 -12.04 20.02 10.83
CA PRO A 908 -12.10 21.47 10.84
C PRO A 908 -12.48 22.03 9.47
N ASP A 909 -13.23 23.14 9.47
CA ASP A 909 -13.58 23.90 8.27
C ASP A 909 -12.34 24.61 7.72
N LEU A 910 -12.19 24.66 6.39
CA LEU A 910 -11.07 25.37 5.75
C LEU A 910 -11.53 26.78 5.38
N LYS A 911 -10.98 27.78 6.06
CA LYS A 911 -11.30 29.20 5.80
C LYS A 911 -10.05 30.01 5.47
N GLU A 912 -10.21 30.98 4.58
CA GLU A 912 -9.21 32.02 4.35
C GLU A 912 -9.47 33.20 5.29
N ILE A 913 -8.45 33.58 6.05
CA ILE A 913 -8.48 34.67 7.02
C ILE A 913 -7.22 35.51 6.80
N ASP A 914 -7.38 36.79 6.49
CA ASP A 914 -6.30 37.75 6.18
C ASP A 914 -5.30 37.22 5.13
N GLY A 915 -5.80 36.58 4.07
CA GLY A 915 -4.96 36.03 2.99
C GLY A 915 -4.21 34.74 3.35
N LYS A 916 -4.52 34.11 4.50
CA LYS A 916 -3.93 32.84 4.93
C LYS A 916 -5.01 31.79 5.17
N LEU A 917 -4.71 30.54 4.86
CA LEU A 917 -5.63 29.42 5.07
C LEU A 917 -5.51 28.83 6.48
N TYR A 918 -6.66 28.70 7.15
CA TYR A 918 -6.81 28.17 8.49
C TYR A 918 -7.79 27.00 8.52
N ARG A 919 -7.52 26.07 9.45
CA ARG A 919 -8.43 25.03 9.91
C ARG A 919 -9.19 25.55 11.13
N VAL A 920 -10.50 25.70 11.01
CA VAL A 920 -11.39 26.22 12.05
C VAL A 920 -12.10 25.07 12.75
N TYR A 921 -11.87 24.93 14.04
CA TYR A 921 -12.41 23.87 14.89
C TYR A 921 -13.60 24.39 15.71
N GLU A 922 -14.64 23.57 15.82
CA GLU A 922 -15.85 23.83 16.61
C GLU A 922 -15.72 23.31 18.06
N ASN A 923 -16.61 23.74 18.95
CA ASN A 923 -16.69 23.33 20.36
C ASN A 923 -15.39 23.55 21.16
N ALA A 924 -14.62 24.58 20.79
CA ALA A 924 -13.33 24.90 21.36
C ALA A 924 -13.48 25.76 22.63
N ASN A 925 -13.72 25.12 23.78
CA ASN A 925 -13.86 25.82 25.06
C ASN A 925 -12.62 26.67 25.40
N ALA A 926 -12.82 27.93 25.79
CA ALA A 926 -11.74 28.89 26.00
C ALA A 926 -10.66 28.44 26.99
N LEU A 927 -11.04 27.83 28.13
CA LEU A 927 -10.06 27.43 29.14
C LEU A 927 -9.27 26.20 28.69
N PHE A 928 -9.94 25.25 28.04
CA PHE A 928 -9.27 24.09 27.44
C PHE A 928 -8.27 24.53 26.36
N MET A 929 -8.67 25.42 25.44
CA MET A 929 -7.80 25.93 24.38
C MET A 929 -6.63 26.73 24.93
N GLN A 930 -6.89 27.61 25.91
CA GLN A 930 -5.83 28.38 26.54
C GLN A 930 -4.77 27.48 27.16
N ASN A 931 -5.18 26.42 27.86
CA ASN A 931 -4.25 25.46 28.44
C ASN A 931 -3.51 24.70 27.33
N LEU A 932 -4.23 24.10 26.36
CA LEU A 932 -3.62 23.37 25.24
C LEU A 932 -2.52 24.16 24.54
N PHE A 933 -2.81 25.38 24.09
CA PHE A 933 -1.84 26.15 23.31
C PHE A 933 -0.74 26.75 24.19
N LYS A 934 -1.09 27.30 25.36
CA LYS A 934 -0.10 27.99 26.20
C LYS A 934 0.81 27.02 26.94
N SER A 935 0.25 25.98 27.56
CA SER A 935 1.04 25.06 28.39
C SER A 935 1.76 24.01 27.57
N LYS A 936 1.14 23.47 26.49
CA LYS A 936 1.78 22.40 25.70
C LYS A 936 2.66 22.92 24.57
N LEU A 937 2.30 24.04 23.92
CA LEU A 937 2.95 24.49 22.68
C LEU A 937 3.61 25.87 22.76
N CYS A 938 3.58 26.53 23.91
CA CYS A 938 4.10 27.90 24.08
C CYS A 938 3.48 28.89 23.06
N GLN A 939 2.19 28.74 22.78
CA GLN A 939 1.41 29.62 21.90
C GLN A 939 0.40 30.41 22.72
N ILE A 940 0.33 31.72 22.50
CA ILE A 940 -0.69 32.60 23.06
C ILE A 940 -1.74 32.84 21.96
N PRO A 941 -2.96 32.28 22.09
CA PRO A 941 -4.01 32.50 21.10
C PRO A 941 -4.37 33.98 20.96
N ILE A 942 -4.53 34.44 19.73
CA ILE A 942 -4.88 35.81 19.37
C ILE A 942 -6.41 35.90 19.29
N ASP A 943 -7.04 36.77 20.08
CA ASP A 943 -8.50 36.95 20.08
C ASP A 943 -8.96 37.55 18.75
N LYS A 944 -9.80 36.82 18.02
CA LYS A 944 -10.31 37.21 16.70
C LYS A 944 -11.64 36.53 16.40
N LEU A 945 -12.58 37.28 15.81
CA LEU A 945 -13.86 36.73 15.34
C LEU A 945 -13.65 35.92 14.04
N LEU A 946 -14.18 34.69 13.96
CA LEU A 946 -13.89 33.69 12.91
C LEU A 946 -15.09 33.28 12.04
#